data_AF-A0A0U2W0R7-F1
#
_entry.id   AF-A0A0U2W0R7-F1
#
_cell.length_a   1.000
_cell.length_b   1.000
_cell.length_c   1.000
_cell.angle_alpha   90.00
_cell.angle_beta   90.00
_cell.angle_gamma   90.00
#
_symmetry.space_group_name_H-M   'P 1'
#
loop_
_entity.id
_entity.type
_entity.pdbx_description
1 polymer ?
#
loop_
_entity_poly.entity_id
_entity_poly.type
_entity_poly.pdbx_seq_one_letter_code
_entity_poly.pdbx_strand_id
1 'polypeptide(L)'
;MSYSNWLRSKVSKKQNKAAVPDHVMDEKKNRELSGSLAEAVEFMKKLLGENDDFVTHRFHVFGKHDAAIFYFSHMVDQSVINNDILKPLMLKPRESGQQDAAAPLKEVLVKDTLYHSEAILEKRFGKLVEGLLFGQSVVVVDGMDEAIMIGTRNIMKRSIDQPATEQVIRGAREGFIEMLGTNISLLRYRLQTPDLRVNTMEIGTKTKSKVAICYLAGVTNPGIVREVKNRLSKVNIDAVLDSGYLEQFIEDNHWSPFPQVQYTERPDKVAANLLEGRVAIIVDGSPLALIVPTVFSQFYQTMEDYTERYVMMSAIRLARLVALIFSLIFPSLYVAVISFNPELIPTEFAVAVAGGRAGVPFPAIIEVLFMEVTMEVLREATIRLPQQVGGALSIVGVLVIGQAAVSAGFASPITVVIIALTTIGSFATPSYNAALALRLLRFPLVILSGIFGLYGLMIGIIFIANHLLSLRSFGVPYLSPLVPGNFLDSRDLLIRGPLWKMKSRPSFLHPLDQSRTGENIGQAVIHSREDDIMEPVHNPNAKDGNSAKVDSNSAKDDKGAKDSNGANDGNSAKDDKGAKDDNNAKDDSNSAKDDKGAKDSNGANDGNSAKDDKGAKDDNSAKDDDNSAPDDKNAKEDKER
;
A
#
# COMPACT_ATOMS: atom_id res chain seq x y z
N MET A 1 19.50 49.57 4.27
CA MET A 1 20.13 48.52 5.10
C MET A 1 20.90 47.57 4.20
N SER A 2 22.04 47.01 4.64
CA SER A 2 22.94 46.27 3.73
C SER A 2 22.44 44.87 3.34
N TYR A 3 22.67 44.50 2.08
CA TYR A 3 22.42 43.17 1.50
C TYR A 3 23.16 42.04 2.26
N SER A 4 24.30 42.36 2.90
CA SER A 4 25.05 41.43 3.73
C SER A 4 24.27 40.92 4.95
N ASN A 5 23.34 41.70 5.49
CA ASN A 5 22.50 41.26 6.61
C ASN A 5 21.40 40.28 6.16
N TRP A 6 20.93 40.37 4.91
CA TRP A 6 20.00 39.40 4.34
C TRP A 6 20.68 38.04 4.10
N LEU A 7 21.92 38.06 3.59
CA LEU A 7 22.73 36.83 3.47
C LEU A 7 23.04 36.21 4.85
N ARG A 8 23.43 37.03 5.84
CA ARG A 8 23.65 36.55 7.23
C ARG A 8 22.38 35.99 7.87
N SER A 9 21.17 36.49 7.54
CA SER A 9 19.93 35.92 8.08
C SER A 9 19.59 34.54 7.50
N LYS A 10 19.99 34.24 6.25
CA LYS A 10 19.94 32.87 5.71
C LYS A 10 20.95 31.94 6.37
N VAL A 11 22.20 32.36 6.55
CA VAL A 11 23.23 31.55 7.23
C VAL A 11 22.88 31.29 8.70
N SER A 12 22.33 32.29 9.39
CA SER A 12 21.94 32.19 10.81
C SER A 12 20.61 31.45 11.04
N LYS A 13 19.88 31.05 9.99
CA LYS A 13 18.70 30.17 10.08
C LYS A 13 19.00 28.69 9.82
N LYS A 14 20.22 28.26 10.13
CA LYS A 14 20.50 26.85 10.47
C LYS A 14 19.87 26.52 11.84
N GLN A 15 18.53 26.55 11.91
CA GLN A 15 17.76 26.06 13.07
C GLN A 15 18.17 24.62 13.36
N ASN A 16 18.06 24.19 14.62
CA ASN A 16 18.31 22.82 15.04
C ASN A 16 17.35 21.85 14.33
N LYS A 17 17.71 21.39 13.13
CA LYS A 17 17.25 20.11 12.63
C LYS A 17 17.77 19.07 13.61
N ALA A 18 16.86 18.34 14.26
CA ALA A 18 17.23 17.09 14.91
C ALA A 18 17.94 16.22 13.85
N ALA A 19 19.12 15.71 14.17
CA ALA A 19 19.92 14.96 13.21
C ALA A 19 19.13 13.72 12.76
N VAL A 20 19.01 13.53 11.45
CA VAL A 20 18.36 12.36 10.85
C VAL A 20 19.16 11.12 11.27
N PRO A 21 18.57 10.10 11.92
CA PRO A 21 19.30 8.93 12.38
C PRO A 21 20.13 8.25 11.27
N ASP A 22 19.63 8.20 10.03
CA ASP A 22 20.36 7.73 8.84
C ASP A 22 21.68 8.52 8.60
N HIS A 23 21.66 9.85 8.69
CA HIS A 23 22.88 10.66 8.59
C HIS A 23 23.81 10.50 9.81
N VAL A 24 23.27 10.26 11.01
CA VAL A 24 24.09 9.95 12.20
C VAL A 24 24.75 8.57 12.06
N MET A 25 24.12 7.66 11.32
CA MET A 25 24.69 6.37 10.92
C MET A 25 25.81 6.54 9.90
N ASP A 26 25.62 7.31 8.82
CA ASP A 26 26.69 7.60 7.85
C ASP A 26 27.90 8.28 8.50
N GLU A 27 27.69 9.30 9.34
CA GLU A 27 28.77 9.99 10.08
C GLU A 27 29.53 9.06 11.06
N LYS A 28 28.94 7.94 11.49
CA LYS A 28 29.49 7.06 12.55
C LYS A 28 29.63 5.60 12.14
N LYS A 29 29.49 5.28 10.85
CA LYS A 29 29.52 3.92 10.31
C LYS A 29 30.81 3.15 10.66
N ASN A 30 31.93 3.88 10.70
CA ASN A 30 33.26 3.38 11.06
C ASN A 30 33.62 3.55 12.55
N ARG A 31 32.68 3.90 13.43
CA ARG A 31 32.93 3.95 14.88
C ARG A 31 33.00 2.52 15.43
N GLU A 32 34.09 2.19 16.10
CA GLU A 32 34.29 0.90 16.77
C GLU A 32 33.80 0.93 18.22
N LEU A 33 33.54 -0.25 18.78
CA LEU A 33 33.20 -0.45 20.19
C LEU A 33 34.39 -0.15 21.11
N SER A 34 34.14 0.64 22.15
CA SER A 34 35.14 1.06 23.16
C SER A 34 35.36 0.05 24.29
N GLY A 35 34.67 -1.09 24.26
CA GLY A 35 34.60 -2.03 25.38
C GLY A 35 33.58 -1.69 26.46
N SER A 36 32.97 -0.50 26.45
CA SER A 36 31.98 -0.09 27.46
C SER A 36 30.54 -0.40 27.05
N LEU A 37 29.86 -1.23 27.84
CA LEU A 37 28.44 -1.54 27.70
C LEU A 37 27.55 -0.30 27.88
N ALA A 38 27.93 0.61 28.78
CA ALA A 38 27.17 1.84 29.03
C ALA A 38 27.13 2.74 27.79
N GLU A 39 28.27 2.92 27.12
CA GLU A 39 28.37 3.69 25.89
C GLU A 39 27.59 3.05 24.73
N ALA A 40 27.67 1.72 24.59
CA ALA A 40 26.90 0.98 23.59
C ALA A 40 25.38 1.14 23.80
N VAL A 41 24.89 1.01 25.05
CA VAL A 41 23.47 1.19 25.38
C VAL A 41 23.01 2.63 25.13
N GLU A 42 23.80 3.66 25.46
CA GLU A 42 23.43 5.05 25.14
C GLU A 42 23.38 5.27 23.63
N PHE A 43 24.42 4.82 22.89
CA PHE A 43 24.48 4.98 21.43
C PHE A 43 23.26 4.36 20.74
N MET A 44 22.94 3.10 21.07
CA MET A 44 21.81 2.38 20.48
C MET A 44 20.47 3.06 20.77
N LYS A 45 20.23 3.46 22.03
CA LYS A 45 18.99 4.17 22.40
C LYS A 45 18.89 5.56 21.79
N LYS A 46 20.00 6.28 21.63
CA LYS A 46 20.05 7.62 21.04
C LYS A 46 19.81 7.61 19.53
N LEU A 47 20.26 6.56 18.85
CA LEU A 47 20.07 6.37 17.41
C LEU A 47 18.67 5.85 17.08
N LEU A 48 18.24 4.76 17.72
CA LEU A 48 16.93 4.15 17.48
C LEU A 48 15.78 4.88 18.20
N GLY A 49 16.07 5.77 19.15
CA GLY A 49 15.12 6.66 19.80
C GLY A 49 14.00 5.95 20.56
N GLU A 50 12.85 6.62 20.66
CA GLU A 50 11.61 6.03 21.16
C GLU A 50 11.04 5.07 20.11
N ASN A 51 11.23 3.76 20.34
CA ASN A 51 10.72 2.67 19.53
C ASN A 51 10.22 1.57 20.49
N ASP A 52 8.91 1.35 20.54
CA ASP A 52 8.31 0.44 21.53
C ASP A 52 8.52 -1.04 21.16
N ASP A 53 8.88 -1.31 19.90
CA ASP A 53 9.31 -2.62 19.41
C ASP A 53 10.81 -2.88 19.63
N PHE A 54 11.61 -1.89 20.05
CA PHE A 54 13.04 -2.06 20.30
C PHE A 54 13.32 -2.46 21.77
N VAL A 55 13.76 -3.70 21.97
CA VAL A 55 14.06 -4.24 23.29
C VAL A 55 15.55 -4.10 23.61
N THR A 56 15.84 -3.63 24.82
CA THR A 56 17.17 -3.68 25.44
C THR A 56 17.05 -4.46 26.76
N HIS A 57 17.51 -5.71 26.78
CA HIS A 57 17.50 -6.53 27.99
C HIS A 57 18.92 -6.64 28.56
N ARG A 58 19.11 -6.26 29.84
CA ARG A 58 20.38 -6.36 30.56
C ARG A 58 20.43 -7.61 31.43
N PHE A 59 21.55 -8.31 31.40
CA PHE A 59 21.78 -9.56 32.13
C PHE A 59 23.28 -9.68 32.50
N HIS A 60 23.65 -10.72 33.26
CA HIS A 60 25.04 -10.97 33.65
C HIS A 60 25.53 -12.28 33.01
N VAL A 61 26.51 -12.19 32.11
CA VAL A 61 27.20 -13.34 31.53
C VAL A 61 27.97 -14.08 32.62
N PHE A 62 27.69 -15.38 32.74
CA PHE A 62 28.21 -16.30 33.76
C PHE A 62 28.06 -15.78 35.21
N GLY A 63 27.14 -14.84 35.45
CA GLY A 63 26.99 -14.13 36.72
C GLY A 63 28.22 -13.32 37.14
N LYS A 64 29.03 -12.82 36.19
CA LYS A 64 30.27 -12.06 36.43
C LYS A 64 30.44 -10.82 35.56
N HIS A 65 30.06 -10.86 34.29
CA HIS A 65 30.25 -9.75 33.34
C HIS A 65 28.89 -9.15 32.97
N ASP A 66 28.76 -7.84 33.07
CA ASP A 66 27.54 -7.14 32.64
C ASP A 66 27.38 -7.28 31.12
N ALA A 67 26.15 -7.50 30.66
CA ALA A 67 25.83 -7.62 29.25
C ALA A 67 24.46 -7.01 28.92
N ALA A 68 24.24 -6.70 27.64
CA ALA A 68 22.93 -6.39 27.10
C ALA A 68 22.73 -7.08 25.76
N ILE A 69 21.51 -7.56 25.54
CA ILE A 69 21.01 -7.97 24.23
C ILE A 69 20.05 -6.91 23.69
N PHE A 70 20.20 -6.60 22.41
CA PHE A 70 19.37 -5.69 21.64
C PHE A 70 18.66 -6.48 20.53
N TYR A 71 17.37 -6.23 20.31
CA TYR A 71 16.58 -6.83 19.23
C TYR A 71 15.27 -6.06 19.00
N PHE A 72 14.64 -6.25 17.82
CA PHE A 72 13.26 -5.82 17.58
C PHE A 72 12.29 -6.97 17.91
N SER A 73 11.40 -6.76 18.87
CA SER A 73 10.53 -7.78 19.50
C SER A 73 9.66 -8.60 18.55
N HIS A 74 9.37 -8.05 17.37
CA HIS A 74 8.50 -8.63 16.34
C HIS A 74 9.24 -9.18 15.12
N MET A 75 10.57 -9.00 15.02
CA MET A 75 11.40 -9.51 13.91
C MET A 75 12.19 -10.77 14.25
N VAL A 76 12.08 -11.25 15.49
CA VAL A 76 12.95 -12.27 16.07
C VAL A 76 12.15 -13.38 16.73
N ASP A 77 12.75 -14.57 16.78
CA ASP A 77 12.20 -15.66 17.56
C ASP A 77 12.53 -15.52 19.06
N GLN A 78 11.51 -15.25 19.86
CA GLN A 78 11.67 -15.10 21.31
C GLN A 78 12.01 -16.43 22.00
N SER A 79 11.71 -17.59 21.39
CA SER A 79 12.11 -18.89 21.96
C SER A 79 13.61 -19.12 21.82
N VAL A 80 14.20 -18.74 20.68
CA VAL A 80 15.66 -18.79 20.42
C VAL A 80 16.40 -17.82 21.34
N ILE A 81 15.91 -16.59 21.48
CA ILE A 81 16.51 -15.60 22.38
C ILE A 81 16.54 -16.09 23.83
N ASN A 82 15.44 -16.66 24.32
CA ASN A 82 15.36 -17.10 25.71
C ASN A 82 16.12 -18.41 25.97
N ASN A 83 16.02 -19.42 25.08
CA ASN A 83 16.57 -20.75 25.33
C ASN A 83 17.99 -20.96 24.82
N ASP A 84 18.36 -20.34 23.70
CA ASP A 84 19.60 -20.65 22.97
C ASP A 84 20.68 -19.54 23.13
N ILE A 85 20.27 -18.35 23.58
CA ILE A 85 21.14 -17.18 23.80
C ILE A 85 21.18 -16.81 25.29
N LEU A 86 20.07 -16.33 25.88
CA LEU A 86 20.08 -15.84 27.26
C LEU A 86 20.37 -16.94 28.28
N LYS A 87 19.71 -18.09 28.17
CA LYS A 87 19.87 -19.20 29.12
C LYS A 87 21.31 -19.77 29.16
N PRO A 88 21.99 -20.08 28.05
CA PRO A 88 23.38 -20.54 28.10
C PRO A 88 24.36 -19.47 28.61
N LEU A 89 24.14 -18.20 28.25
CA LEU A 89 25.00 -17.08 28.70
C LEU A 89 24.83 -16.76 30.20
N MET A 90 23.62 -16.91 30.75
CA MET A 90 23.35 -16.63 32.17
C MET A 90 23.68 -17.81 33.10
N LEU A 91 23.66 -19.04 32.58
CA LEU A 91 24.08 -20.21 33.36
C LEU A 91 25.58 -20.12 33.67
N LYS A 92 25.94 -20.30 34.93
CA LYS A 92 27.35 -20.44 35.32
C LYS A 92 27.91 -21.73 34.70
N PRO A 93 29.11 -21.71 34.11
CA PRO A 93 29.80 -22.94 33.74
C PRO A 93 29.85 -23.88 34.94
N ARG A 94 29.53 -25.17 34.72
CA ARG A 94 29.78 -26.21 35.73
C ARG A 94 31.27 -26.17 36.09
N GLU A 95 31.58 -26.43 37.36
CA GLU A 95 32.90 -26.23 37.94
C GLU A 95 34.00 -26.97 37.19
N SER A 96 34.61 -26.28 36.22
CA SER A 96 35.99 -26.54 35.82
C SER A 96 36.83 -26.30 37.08
N GLY A 97 37.46 -27.38 37.54
CA GLY A 97 38.44 -27.31 38.62
C GLY A 97 39.59 -26.37 38.25
N GLN A 98 40.39 -26.01 39.25
CA GLN A 98 41.53 -25.11 39.07
C GLN A 98 42.43 -25.56 37.91
N GLN A 99 42.90 -24.58 37.12
CA GLN A 99 43.73 -24.73 35.92
C GLN A 99 42.94 -25.15 34.67
N ASP A 100 42.61 -24.16 33.83
CA ASP A 100 43.44 -23.98 32.63
C ASP A 100 43.52 -22.52 32.17
N ALA A 101 44.45 -22.22 31.26
CA ALA A 101 44.91 -20.85 31.01
C ALA A 101 44.03 -20.04 30.03
N ALA A 102 43.58 -18.87 30.50
CA ALA A 102 43.46 -17.62 29.73
C ALA A 102 42.82 -17.67 28.31
N ALA A 103 41.88 -18.57 28.05
CA ALA A 103 41.01 -18.47 26.87
C ALA A 103 40.31 -17.10 26.90
N PRO A 104 40.42 -16.27 25.85
CA PRO A 104 39.77 -14.96 25.83
C PRO A 104 38.26 -15.16 25.91
N LEU A 105 37.57 -14.36 26.73
CA LEU A 105 36.13 -14.50 27.02
C LEU A 105 35.28 -14.68 25.74
N LYS A 106 35.63 -13.91 24.70
CA LYS A 106 35.16 -14.03 23.31
C LYS A 106 35.07 -15.46 22.75
N GLU A 107 36.09 -16.29 22.94
CA GLU A 107 36.11 -17.64 22.37
C GLU A 107 35.18 -18.60 23.13
N VAL A 108 35.16 -18.54 24.46
CA VAL A 108 34.25 -19.34 25.30
C VAL A 108 32.79 -19.00 25.01
N LEU A 109 32.50 -17.73 24.69
CA LEU A 109 31.17 -17.28 24.30
C LEU A 109 30.74 -17.84 22.94
N VAL A 110 31.59 -17.76 21.92
CA VAL A 110 31.23 -18.12 20.54
C VAL A 110 31.40 -19.61 20.22
N LYS A 111 32.33 -20.32 20.87
CA LYS A 111 32.61 -21.74 20.61
C LYS A 111 31.91 -22.70 21.57
N ASP A 112 31.87 -22.35 22.86
CA ASP A 112 31.60 -23.33 23.93
C ASP A 112 30.22 -23.15 24.60
N THR A 113 29.54 -22.01 24.39
CA THR A 113 28.30 -21.68 25.13
C THR A 113 27.12 -21.20 24.28
N LEU A 114 27.32 -20.53 23.14
CA LEU A 114 26.24 -20.25 22.20
C LEU A 114 25.91 -21.48 21.34
N TYR A 115 24.67 -21.95 21.39
CA TYR A 115 24.20 -23.09 20.57
C TYR A 115 23.81 -22.71 19.13
N HIS A 116 23.95 -21.44 18.75
CA HIS A 116 23.45 -20.90 17.50
C HIS A 116 24.58 -20.74 16.46
N SER A 117 24.45 -21.42 15.31
CA SER A 117 25.51 -21.51 14.29
C SER A 117 25.84 -20.21 13.55
N GLU A 118 24.91 -19.25 13.51
CA GLU A 118 25.09 -17.95 12.85
C GLU A 118 25.52 -16.85 13.84
N ALA A 119 26.55 -17.13 14.65
CA ALA A 119 27.18 -16.15 15.55
C ALA A 119 28.34 -15.44 14.84
N ILE A 120 28.22 -14.13 14.59
CA ILE A 120 29.21 -13.29 13.91
C ILE A 120 29.73 -12.22 14.88
N LEU A 121 31.04 -12.07 14.97
CA LEU A 121 31.71 -11.05 15.78
C LEU A 121 32.00 -9.80 14.93
N GLU A 122 31.65 -8.60 15.43
CA GLU A 122 31.89 -7.35 14.72
C GLU A 122 32.13 -6.17 15.68
N LYS A 123 33.01 -5.24 15.29
CA LYS A 123 33.42 -4.07 16.10
C LYS A 123 32.66 -2.80 15.77
N ARG A 124 32.22 -2.65 14.51
CA ARG A 124 31.69 -1.38 13.99
C ARG A 124 30.20 -1.22 14.28
N PHE A 125 29.86 -0.14 15.00
CA PHE A 125 28.48 0.22 15.33
C PHE A 125 27.55 0.26 14.11
N GLY A 126 28.03 0.73 12.95
CA GLY A 126 27.22 0.75 11.72
C GLY A 126 26.69 -0.63 11.33
N LYS A 127 27.55 -1.66 11.32
CA LYS A 127 27.13 -3.03 10.99
C LYS A 127 26.23 -3.67 12.05
N LEU A 128 26.45 -3.35 13.34
CA LEU A 128 25.58 -3.85 14.42
C LEU A 128 24.15 -3.34 14.25
N VAL A 129 24.00 -2.06 13.86
CA VAL A 129 22.70 -1.46 13.53
C VAL A 129 22.12 -2.05 12.24
N GLU A 130 22.92 -2.24 11.18
CA GLU A 130 22.48 -2.91 9.95
C GLU A 130 21.93 -4.32 10.22
N GLY A 131 22.61 -5.11 11.07
CA GLY A 131 22.13 -6.44 11.47
C GLY A 131 20.84 -6.40 12.29
N LEU A 132 20.71 -5.47 13.23
CA LEU A 132 19.47 -5.26 13.99
C LEU A 132 18.29 -4.90 13.06
N LEU A 133 18.51 -4.01 12.09
CA LEU A 133 17.52 -3.66 11.06
C LEU A 133 17.20 -4.83 10.13
N PHE A 134 18.13 -5.78 9.97
CA PHE A 134 17.91 -7.06 9.30
C PHE A 134 17.22 -8.13 10.18
N GLY A 135 16.91 -7.83 11.45
CA GLY A 135 16.24 -8.74 12.37
C GLY A 135 17.18 -9.74 13.08
N GLN A 136 18.49 -9.47 13.13
CA GLN A 136 19.42 -10.19 13.99
C GLN A 136 19.37 -9.64 15.42
N SER A 137 19.77 -10.45 16.41
CA SER A 137 20.00 -9.98 17.78
C SER A 137 21.47 -9.60 17.95
N VAL A 138 21.75 -8.57 18.75
CA VAL A 138 23.13 -8.14 19.06
C VAL A 138 23.36 -8.21 20.57
N VAL A 139 24.35 -8.99 20.99
CA VAL A 139 24.82 -9.10 22.38
C VAL A 139 26.10 -8.29 22.54
N VAL A 140 26.12 -7.37 23.49
CA VAL A 140 27.32 -6.63 23.94
C VAL A 140 27.63 -7.06 25.37
N VAL A 141 28.92 -7.30 25.66
CA VAL A 141 29.43 -7.67 26.99
C VAL A 141 30.45 -6.62 27.42
N ASP A 142 30.38 -6.18 28.67
CA ASP A 142 31.29 -5.17 29.21
C ASP A 142 32.73 -5.73 29.29
N GLY A 143 33.69 -4.96 28.80
CA GLY A 143 35.08 -5.38 28.61
C GLY A 143 35.38 -6.08 27.27
N MET A 144 34.41 -6.21 26.35
CA MET A 144 34.64 -6.73 25.00
C MET A 144 34.53 -5.63 23.93
N ASP A 145 35.56 -5.54 23.07
CA ASP A 145 35.64 -4.62 21.91
C ASP A 145 34.90 -5.14 20.66
N GLU A 146 34.26 -6.30 20.77
CA GLU A 146 33.43 -6.95 19.75
C GLU A 146 32.06 -7.30 20.34
N ALA A 147 31.00 -7.04 19.56
CA ALA A 147 29.67 -7.54 19.85
C ALA A 147 29.38 -8.82 19.05
N ILE A 148 28.51 -9.67 19.59
CA ILE A 148 28.08 -10.91 18.95
C ILE A 148 26.72 -10.64 18.27
N MET A 149 26.71 -10.69 16.94
CA MET A 149 25.51 -10.66 16.10
C MET A 149 25.01 -12.10 15.91
N ILE A 150 23.72 -12.36 16.08
CA ILE A 150 23.14 -13.71 16.09
C ILE A 150 21.90 -13.78 15.18
N GLY A 151 21.81 -14.81 14.32
CA GLY A 151 20.77 -15.06 13.31
C GLY A 151 19.34 -15.33 13.79
N THR A 152 18.83 -14.58 14.77
CA THR A 152 17.51 -14.80 15.42
C THR A 152 16.27 -14.46 14.56
N ARG A 153 16.43 -14.16 13.27
CA ARG A 153 15.41 -13.52 12.44
C ARG A 153 14.22 -14.43 12.18
N ASN A 154 13.04 -14.09 12.72
CA ASN A 154 11.78 -14.74 12.42
C ASN A 154 10.73 -13.68 12.03
N ILE A 155 10.30 -13.73 10.77
CA ILE A 155 9.14 -12.98 10.25
C ILE A 155 8.07 -14.02 9.97
N MET A 156 6.94 -13.97 10.68
CA MET A 156 5.92 -15.00 10.60
C MET A 156 5.32 -15.12 9.19
N LYS A 157 5.59 -16.26 8.53
CA LYS A 157 5.06 -16.62 7.21
C LYS A 157 3.88 -17.60 7.29
N ARG A 158 2.84 -17.29 8.08
CA ARG A 158 1.53 -17.87 7.76
C ARG A 158 1.18 -17.41 6.34
N SER A 159 0.51 -18.23 5.54
CA SER A 159 0.18 -17.94 4.14
C SER A 159 -0.32 -16.50 3.98
N ILE A 160 0.53 -15.63 3.45
CA ILE A 160 0.20 -14.22 3.27
C ILE A 160 -0.61 -14.16 1.98
N ASP A 161 -1.91 -14.41 2.13
CA ASP A 161 -2.85 -14.46 1.03
C ASP A 161 -2.95 -13.08 0.34
N GLN A 162 -3.30 -13.11 -0.94
CA GLN A 162 -3.33 -11.89 -1.75
C GLN A 162 -4.40 -10.93 -1.21
N PRO A 163 -4.09 -9.63 -1.00
CA PRO A 163 -5.04 -8.64 -0.50
C PRO A 163 -6.33 -8.67 -1.31
N ALA A 164 -7.45 -8.85 -0.61
CA ALA A 164 -8.76 -9.10 -1.19
C ALA A 164 -9.35 -7.83 -1.80
N THR A 165 -9.12 -6.67 -1.18
CA THR A 165 -9.61 -5.37 -1.70
C THR A 165 -8.63 -4.66 -2.62
N GLU A 166 -7.32 -4.98 -2.57
CA GLU A 166 -6.27 -4.37 -3.41
C GLU A 166 -5.47 -5.39 -4.23
N GLN A 167 -6.18 -6.22 -5.02
CA GLN A 167 -5.54 -7.15 -5.97
C GLN A 167 -4.63 -6.41 -6.97
N VAL A 168 -3.47 -6.99 -7.26
CA VAL A 168 -2.49 -6.47 -8.24
C VAL A 168 -2.15 -7.50 -9.31
N ILE A 169 -1.94 -7.00 -10.53
CA ILE A 169 -1.37 -7.78 -11.64
C ILE A 169 0.15 -7.91 -11.43
N ARG A 170 0.82 -6.82 -11.00
CA ARG A 170 2.28 -6.80 -10.81
C ARG A 170 2.72 -5.98 -9.60
N GLY A 171 3.04 -6.67 -8.50
CA GLY A 171 3.58 -6.08 -7.27
C GLY A 171 3.77 -7.13 -6.17
N ALA A 172 4.04 -6.67 -4.95
CA ALA A 172 3.96 -7.54 -3.78
C ALA A 172 2.50 -7.98 -3.56
N ARG A 173 2.28 -9.27 -3.32
CA ARG A 173 0.96 -9.83 -2.95
C ARG A 173 0.78 -9.98 -1.44
N GLU A 174 1.72 -9.48 -0.65
CA GLU A 174 1.68 -9.58 0.81
C GLU A 174 0.68 -8.55 1.36
N GLY A 175 -0.40 -9.00 1.98
CA GLY A 175 -1.29 -8.18 2.81
C GLY A 175 -0.82 -8.07 4.26
N PHE A 176 -1.40 -7.13 5.00
CA PHE A 176 -1.47 -7.13 6.46
C PHE A 176 -2.46 -8.19 6.96
N ILE A 177 -2.36 -8.55 8.23
CA ILE A 177 -3.28 -9.46 8.93
C ILE A 177 -3.77 -8.82 10.23
N GLU A 178 -4.59 -9.50 11.03
CA GLU A 178 -5.18 -8.94 12.24
C GLU A 178 -4.14 -8.67 13.35
N MET A 179 -3.04 -9.42 13.40
CA MET A 179 -2.04 -9.32 14.48
C MET A 179 -1.07 -8.14 14.27
N LEU A 180 -1.13 -7.15 15.18
CA LEU A 180 -0.33 -5.91 15.12
C LEU A 180 1.18 -6.16 15.01
N GLY A 181 1.70 -7.14 15.76
CA GLY A 181 3.13 -7.48 15.75
C GLY A 181 3.63 -7.95 14.37
N THR A 182 2.82 -8.74 13.64
CA THR A 182 3.15 -9.16 12.27
C THR A 182 3.14 -7.97 11.31
N ASN A 183 2.18 -7.06 11.47
CA ASN A 183 2.09 -5.86 10.63
C ASN A 183 3.30 -4.93 10.83
N ILE A 184 3.78 -4.79 12.08
CA ILE A 184 5.02 -4.05 12.39
C ILE A 184 6.24 -4.74 11.76
N SER A 185 6.35 -6.08 11.83
CA SER A 185 7.50 -6.79 11.26
C SER A 185 7.52 -6.79 9.72
N LEU A 186 6.36 -6.82 9.08
CA LEU A 186 6.22 -6.60 7.63
C LEU A 186 6.67 -5.17 7.22
N LEU A 187 6.38 -4.15 8.03
CA LEU A 187 6.90 -2.80 7.78
C LEU A 187 8.40 -2.70 7.99
N ARG A 188 8.94 -3.21 9.11
CA ARG A 188 10.39 -3.24 9.37
C ARG A 188 11.16 -3.99 8.28
N TYR A 189 10.61 -5.10 7.78
CA TYR A 189 11.21 -5.86 6.69
C TYR A 189 11.37 -5.02 5.40
N ARG A 190 10.41 -4.15 5.06
CA ARG A 190 10.51 -3.24 3.92
C ARG A 190 11.34 -1.98 4.22
N LEU A 191 11.27 -1.47 5.44
CA LEU A 191 11.92 -0.22 5.88
C LEU A 191 13.05 -0.53 6.88
N GLN A 192 14.13 -1.10 6.36
CA GLN A 192 15.36 -1.43 7.09
C GLN A 192 16.20 -0.16 7.34
N THR A 193 15.64 0.82 8.03
CA THR A 193 16.27 2.13 8.35
C THR A 193 16.17 2.45 9.84
N PRO A 194 17.22 3.05 10.46
CA PRO A 194 17.19 3.54 11.83
C PRO A 194 16.17 4.68 12.04
N ASP A 195 15.65 5.29 10.98
CA ASP A 195 14.68 6.39 11.05
C ASP A 195 13.27 5.95 11.44
N LEU A 196 12.90 4.68 11.20
CA LEU A 196 11.56 4.19 11.48
C LEU A 196 11.28 4.18 13.00
N ARG A 197 10.25 4.94 13.39
CA ARG A 197 9.69 5.05 14.73
C ARG A 197 8.33 4.35 14.79
N VAL A 198 8.16 3.52 15.80
CA VAL A 198 6.92 2.80 16.13
C VAL A 198 6.57 3.14 17.58
N ASN A 199 5.53 3.95 17.77
CA ASN A 199 4.97 4.22 19.09
C ASN A 199 3.60 3.57 19.24
N THR A 200 3.43 2.80 20.29
CA THR A 200 2.17 2.14 20.64
C THR A 200 1.38 2.96 21.66
N MET A 201 0.07 2.77 21.67
CA MET A 201 -0.83 3.27 22.70
C MET A 201 -2.04 2.34 22.84
N GLU A 202 -2.70 2.40 23.99
CA GLU A 202 -3.89 1.61 24.31
C GLU A 202 -5.14 2.50 24.31
N ILE A 203 -6.11 2.18 23.47
CA ILE A 203 -7.35 2.94 23.27
C ILE A 203 -8.54 2.06 23.68
N GLY A 204 -9.50 2.66 24.39
CA GLY A 204 -10.75 2.02 24.82
C GLY A 204 -10.98 2.09 26.34
N THR A 205 -12.24 2.03 26.78
CA THR A 205 -12.61 2.05 28.22
C THR A 205 -12.77 0.64 28.79
N LYS A 206 -13.34 -0.31 28.04
CA LYS A 206 -13.61 -1.70 28.45
C LYS A 206 -12.49 -2.62 28.00
N THR A 207 -12.09 -2.53 26.74
CA THR A 207 -10.95 -3.27 26.19
C THR A 207 -9.85 -2.31 25.80
N LYS A 208 -8.61 -2.60 26.21
CA LYS A 208 -7.42 -1.83 25.85
C LYS A 208 -6.85 -2.31 24.52
N SER A 209 -7.50 -1.92 23.43
CA SER A 209 -7.06 -2.26 22.07
C SER A 209 -5.75 -1.53 21.76
N LYS A 210 -4.74 -2.24 21.26
CA LYS A 210 -3.42 -1.66 20.95
C LYS A 210 -3.40 -1.03 19.57
N VAL A 211 -2.78 0.15 19.48
CA VAL A 211 -2.68 0.94 18.26
C VAL A 211 -1.23 1.39 18.10
N ALA A 212 -0.60 1.06 16.97
CA ALA A 212 0.74 1.52 16.63
C ALA A 212 0.69 2.71 15.66
N ILE A 213 1.52 3.72 15.93
CA ILE A 213 1.74 4.90 15.11
C ILE A 213 3.15 4.78 14.53
N CYS A 214 3.24 4.60 13.22
CA CYS A 214 4.47 4.39 12.47
C CYS A 214 4.83 5.64 11.65
N TYR A 215 6.07 6.12 11.75
CA TYR A 215 6.57 7.27 10.97
C TYR A 215 8.10 7.23 10.81
N LEU A 216 8.64 7.99 9.84
CA LEU A 216 10.09 8.15 9.67
C LEU A 216 10.57 9.43 10.36
N ALA A 217 11.38 9.29 11.41
CA ALA A 217 12.08 10.42 12.02
C ALA A 217 13.00 11.09 10.97
N GLY A 218 13.13 12.42 11.01
CA GLY A 218 13.95 13.15 10.04
C GLY A 218 13.34 13.32 8.64
N VAL A 219 12.29 12.57 8.29
CA VAL A 219 11.48 12.79 7.07
C VAL A 219 10.11 13.37 7.42
N THR A 220 9.31 12.67 8.24
CA THR A 220 7.94 13.05 8.60
C THR A 220 7.90 14.36 9.39
N ASN A 221 6.93 15.21 9.09
CA ASN A 221 6.70 16.46 9.82
C ASN A 221 6.19 16.17 11.25
N PRO A 222 6.89 16.60 12.32
CA PRO A 222 6.53 16.29 13.69
C PRO A 222 5.22 16.96 14.16
N GLY A 223 4.73 17.98 13.44
CA GLY A 223 3.40 18.53 13.67
C GLY A 223 2.27 17.54 13.36
N ILE A 224 2.43 16.77 12.28
CA ILE A 224 1.47 15.73 11.86
C ILE A 224 1.47 14.60 12.90
N VAL A 225 2.65 14.10 13.29
CA VAL A 225 2.78 13.04 14.32
C VAL A 225 2.14 13.47 15.64
N ARG A 226 2.31 14.73 16.04
CA ARG A 226 1.69 15.29 17.25
C ARG A 226 0.17 15.34 17.13
N GLU A 227 -0.37 15.76 15.98
CA GLU A 227 -1.82 15.82 15.78
C GLU A 227 -2.46 14.43 15.72
N VAL A 228 -1.79 13.44 15.13
CA VAL A 228 -2.21 12.02 15.19
C VAL A 228 -2.26 11.52 16.64
N LYS A 229 -1.19 11.73 17.43
CA LYS A 229 -1.19 11.37 18.86
C LYS A 229 -2.29 12.11 19.65
N ASN A 230 -2.53 13.39 19.35
CA ASN A 230 -3.54 14.26 19.98
C ASN A 230 -4.99 13.83 19.67
N ARG A 231 -5.29 13.38 18.43
CA ARG A 231 -6.62 12.85 18.08
C ARG A 231 -6.86 11.50 18.71
N LEU A 232 -5.91 10.58 18.55
CA LEU A 232 -6.02 9.22 19.13
C LEU A 232 -6.16 9.25 20.66
N SER A 233 -5.47 10.15 21.37
CA SER A 233 -5.61 10.31 22.82
C SER A 233 -6.96 10.87 23.29
N LYS A 234 -7.84 11.32 22.37
CA LYS A 234 -9.20 11.79 22.66
C LYS A 234 -10.29 10.76 22.34
N VAL A 235 -9.93 9.63 21.72
CA VAL A 235 -10.89 8.57 21.36
C VAL A 235 -11.35 7.86 22.63
N ASN A 236 -12.57 8.16 23.06
CA ASN A 236 -13.18 7.60 24.26
C ASN A 236 -14.37 6.71 23.89
N ILE A 237 -14.10 5.45 23.58
CA ILE A 237 -15.09 4.41 23.23
C ILE A 237 -14.86 3.15 24.05
N ASP A 238 -15.85 2.26 24.14
CA ASP A 238 -15.73 1.05 24.94
C ASP A 238 -14.67 0.06 24.42
N ALA A 239 -14.62 -0.14 23.10
CA ALA A 239 -13.66 -1.00 22.42
C ALA A 239 -13.31 -0.46 21.02
N VAL A 240 -12.05 -0.57 20.60
CA VAL A 240 -11.70 -0.48 19.17
C VAL A 240 -11.77 -1.90 18.60
N LEU A 241 -12.73 -2.16 17.72
CA LEU A 241 -12.91 -3.48 17.09
C LEU A 241 -12.26 -3.59 15.71
N ASP A 242 -12.08 -2.47 15.01
CA ASP A 242 -11.44 -2.39 13.69
C ASP A 242 -10.86 -0.97 13.48
N SER A 243 -9.94 -0.83 12.51
CA SER A 243 -9.37 0.47 12.11
C SER A 243 -10.44 1.46 11.61
N GLY A 244 -11.51 0.99 10.96
CA GLY A 244 -12.63 1.82 10.52
C GLY A 244 -13.40 2.50 11.67
N TYR A 245 -13.23 2.05 12.92
CA TYR A 245 -13.73 2.78 14.09
C TYR A 245 -12.87 4.01 14.36
N LEU A 246 -11.53 3.86 14.33
CA LEU A 246 -10.63 5.00 14.55
C LEU A 246 -10.69 6.00 13.40
N GLU A 247 -10.84 5.55 12.16
CA GLU A 247 -11.04 6.40 10.97
C GLU A 247 -12.12 7.47 11.25
N GLN A 248 -13.30 7.05 11.70
CA GLN A 248 -14.42 7.93 12.04
C GLN A 248 -14.13 8.94 13.17
N PHE A 249 -13.20 8.67 14.09
CA PHE A 249 -12.85 9.62 15.18
C PHE A 249 -11.64 10.51 14.88
N ILE A 250 -10.87 10.22 13.83
CA ILE A 250 -9.66 10.99 13.48
C ILE A 250 -9.84 11.88 12.24
N GLU A 251 -10.92 11.74 11.49
CA GLU A 251 -11.27 12.64 10.38
C GLU A 251 -11.53 14.09 10.84
N ASP A 252 -11.24 15.06 9.97
CA ASP A 252 -11.55 16.47 10.21
C ASP A 252 -13.06 16.77 9.98
N ASN A 253 -13.68 16.20 8.93
CA ASN A 253 -15.05 16.51 8.51
C ASN A 253 -15.89 15.23 8.33
N HIS A 254 -16.41 14.70 9.44
CA HIS A 254 -17.28 13.50 9.56
C HIS A 254 -18.51 13.47 8.62
N TRP A 255 -18.95 14.62 8.09
CA TRP A 255 -20.10 14.74 7.17
C TRP A 255 -19.67 14.84 5.69
N SER A 256 -18.37 14.76 5.40
CA SER A 256 -17.85 14.75 4.04
C SER A 256 -18.11 13.39 3.38
N PRO A 257 -18.67 13.32 2.17
CA PRO A 257 -18.69 12.06 1.42
C PRO A 257 -17.30 11.64 0.95
N PHE A 258 -16.32 12.57 0.92
CA PHE A 258 -14.94 12.28 0.53
C PHE A 258 -14.11 11.82 1.73
N PRO A 259 -13.44 10.65 1.64
CA PRO A 259 -12.57 10.14 2.69
C PRO A 259 -11.33 11.02 2.88
N GLN A 260 -11.03 11.35 4.13
CA GLN A 260 -9.89 12.18 4.57
C GLN A 260 -8.75 11.34 5.16
N VAL A 261 -8.95 10.02 5.25
CA VAL A 261 -7.98 8.99 5.59
C VAL A 261 -7.87 8.02 4.39
N GLN A 262 -6.71 7.39 4.20
CA GLN A 262 -6.55 6.30 3.24
C GLN A 262 -6.25 5.00 3.99
N TYR A 263 -7.22 4.10 4.11
CA TYR A 263 -6.94 2.73 4.53
C TYR A 263 -6.22 1.93 3.43
N THR A 264 -5.51 0.88 3.81
CA THR A 264 -4.95 -0.11 2.88
C THR A 264 -4.62 -1.44 3.58
N GLU A 265 -4.82 -2.55 2.89
CA GLU A 265 -4.32 -3.88 3.27
C GLU A 265 -2.82 -4.04 2.98
N ARG A 266 -2.16 -3.09 2.29
CA ARG A 266 -0.86 -3.31 1.64
C ARG A 266 0.33 -2.67 2.36
N PRO A 267 1.30 -3.46 2.87
CA PRO A 267 2.49 -2.93 3.54
C PRO A 267 3.46 -2.19 2.60
N ASP A 268 3.47 -2.50 1.30
CA ASP A 268 4.32 -1.77 0.32
C ASP A 268 3.78 -0.36 0.05
N LYS A 269 2.46 -0.22 -0.03
CA LYS A 269 1.75 1.06 -0.13
C LYS A 269 1.94 1.91 1.13
N VAL A 270 1.89 1.32 2.33
CA VAL A 270 2.26 2.03 3.57
C VAL A 270 3.72 2.45 3.55
N ALA A 271 4.66 1.55 3.26
CA ALA A 271 6.10 1.86 3.26
C ALA A 271 6.45 3.02 2.31
N ALA A 272 5.85 3.07 1.11
CA ALA A 272 6.01 4.19 0.19
C ALA A 272 5.46 5.52 0.73
N ASN A 273 4.29 5.51 1.38
CA ASN A 273 3.71 6.70 2.00
C ASN A 273 4.52 7.20 3.21
N LEU A 274 5.11 6.30 4.00
CA LEU A 274 6.07 6.66 5.06
C LEU A 274 7.32 7.34 4.47
N LEU A 275 7.85 6.84 3.34
CA LEU A 275 8.97 7.45 2.61
C LEU A 275 8.63 8.82 1.97
N GLU A 276 7.35 9.18 1.81
CA GLU A 276 6.94 10.55 1.47
C GLU A 276 6.99 11.51 2.66
N GLY A 277 7.02 11.01 3.90
CA GLY A 277 6.92 11.80 5.14
C GLY A 277 5.51 11.85 5.73
N ARG A 278 4.68 10.84 5.49
CA ARG A 278 3.36 10.67 6.14
C ARG A 278 3.47 9.88 7.44
N VAL A 279 2.33 9.59 8.06
CA VAL A 279 2.17 8.73 9.25
C VAL A 279 1.23 7.58 8.89
N ALA A 280 1.50 6.40 9.44
CA ALA A 280 0.59 5.26 9.37
C ALA A 280 0.11 4.87 10.78
N ILE A 281 -1.12 4.38 10.86
CA ILE A 281 -1.76 3.92 12.11
C ILE A 281 -2.23 2.48 11.86
N ILE A 282 -1.87 1.55 12.73
CA ILE A 282 -2.24 0.12 12.64
C ILE A 282 -2.91 -0.28 13.95
N VAL A 283 -4.02 -1.01 13.86
CA VAL A 283 -4.84 -1.43 15.01
C VAL A 283 -4.71 -2.94 15.19
N ASP A 284 -4.49 -3.39 16.42
CA ASP A 284 -4.51 -4.82 16.76
C ASP A 284 -5.94 -5.36 16.63
N GLY A 285 -6.11 -6.41 15.82
CA GLY A 285 -7.40 -6.93 15.38
C GLY A 285 -7.80 -6.54 13.95
N SER A 286 -7.08 -5.64 13.26
CA SER A 286 -7.45 -5.16 11.92
C SER A 286 -6.39 -5.48 10.84
N PRO A 287 -6.78 -6.04 9.68
CA PRO A 287 -5.90 -6.21 8.52
C PRO A 287 -5.72 -4.91 7.70
N LEU A 288 -6.22 -3.78 8.19
CA LEU A 288 -6.16 -2.48 7.51
C LEU A 288 -5.25 -1.50 8.27
N ALA A 289 -4.34 -0.85 7.54
CA ALA A 289 -3.53 0.25 8.02
C ALA A 289 -4.06 1.58 7.49
N LEU A 290 -4.24 2.57 8.36
CA LEU A 290 -4.68 3.93 8.01
C LEU A 290 -3.46 4.81 7.70
N ILE A 291 -3.48 5.53 6.58
CA ILE A 291 -2.42 6.46 6.15
C ILE A 291 -2.94 7.89 6.23
N VAL A 292 -2.20 8.76 6.93
CA VAL A 292 -2.56 10.18 7.15
C VAL A 292 -1.34 11.10 7.05
N PRO A 293 -1.46 12.34 6.53
CA PRO A 293 -2.64 12.92 5.89
C PRO A 293 -2.89 12.32 4.49
N THR A 294 -4.09 12.53 3.99
CA THR A 294 -4.55 12.06 2.68
C THR A 294 -4.92 13.23 1.77
N VAL A 295 -4.60 13.10 0.48
CA VAL A 295 -4.96 14.06 -0.58
C VAL A 295 -5.64 13.32 -1.74
N PHE A 296 -6.50 14.03 -2.48
CA PHE A 296 -7.38 13.45 -3.50
C PHE A 296 -6.64 12.63 -4.58
N SER A 297 -5.38 12.95 -4.87
CA SER A 297 -4.60 12.23 -5.90
C SER A 297 -4.36 10.75 -5.58
N GLN A 298 -4.25 10.40 -4.29
CA GLN A 298 -3.96 9.05 -3.82
C GLN A 298 -5.08 8.04 -4.09
N PHE A 299 -6.26 8.50 -4.53
CA PHE A 299 -7.40 7.65 -4.83
C PHE A 299 -7.50 7.22 -6.29
N TYR A 300 -6.85 7.94 -7.22
CA TYR A 300 -6.74 7.56 -8.64
C TYR A 300 -5.33 7.14 -9.07
N GLN A 301 -4.29 7.52 -8.31
CA GLN A 301 -2.93 7.00 -8.43
C GLN A 301 -2.84 5.61 -7.78
N THR A 302 -2.05 4.69 -8.36
CA THR A 302 -1.81 3.35 -7.79
C THR A 302 -0.32 3.07 -7.60
N MET A 303 0.02 2.07 -6.78
CA MET A 303 1.40 1.57 -6.69
C MET A 303 1.89 0.99 -8.02
N GLU A 304 0.99 0.39 -8.81
CA GLU A 304 1.31 -0.14 -10.14
C GLU A 304 1.72 0.96 -11.13
N ASP A 305 1.19 2.19 -10.99
CA ASP A 305 1.64 3.33 -11.79
C ASP A 305 3.16 3.54 -11.73
N TYR A 306 3.79 3.14 -10.63
CA TYR A 306 5.23 3.31 -10.36
C TYR A 306 6.08 2.08 -10.71
N THR A 307 5.51 0.86 -10.69
CA THR A 307 6.23 -0.37 -11.05
C THR A 307 6.36 -0.59 -12.56
N GLU A 308 5.41 -0.09 -13.36
CA GLU A 308 5.38 -0.30 -14.81
C GLU A 308 6.03 0.83 -15.64
N ARG A 309 6.09 0.65 -16.98
CA ARG A 309 6.63 1.64 -17.92
C ARG A 309 5.87 2.97 -17.86
N TYR A 310 6.58 4.06 -17.51
CA TYR A 310 6.00 5.37 -17.21
C TYR A 310 5.10 5.97 -18.31
N VAL A 311 5.40 5.75 -19.59
CA VAL A 311 4.58 6.23 -20.72
C VAL A 311 3.21 5.56 -20.73
N MET A 312 3.17 4.23 -20.62
CA MET A 312 1.91 3.47 -20.60
C MET A 312 1.08 3.80 -19.36
N MET A 313 1.71 3.86 -18.19
CA MET A 313 0.98 4.21 -16.96
C MET A 313 0.51 5.68 -16.93
N SER A 314 1.16 6.60 -17.66
CA SER A 314 0.64 7.96 -17.84
C SER A 314 -0.66 7.97 -18.67
N ALA A 315 -0.71 7.18 -19.75
CA ALA A 315 -1.93 7.05 -20.55
C ALA A 315 -3.07 6.39 -19.75
N ILE A 316 -2.77 5.35 -18.96
CA ILE A 316 -3.75 4.68 -18.09
C ILE A 316 -4.20 5.60 -16.95
N ARG A 317 -3.30 6.38 -16.32
CA ARG A 317 -3.64 7.39 -15.30
C ARG A 317 -4.57 8.47 -15.85
N LEU A 318 -4.31 8.96 -17.07
CA LEU A 318 -5.21 9.89 -17.77
C LEU A 318 -6.57 9.24 -18.07
N ALA A 319 -6.59 8.00 -18.54
CA ALA A 319 -7.83 7.26 -18.79
C ALA A 319 -8.66 7.06 -17.50
N ARG A 320 -8.02 6.76 -16.36
CA ARG A 320 -8.70 6.72 -15.04
C ARG A 320 -9.28 8.08 -14.65
N LEU A 321 -8.54 9.18 -14.84
CA LEU A 321 -9.02 10.51 -14.51
C LEU A 321 -10.25 10.91 -15.36
N VAL A 322 -10.21 10.62 -16.67
CA VAL A 322 -11.35 10.81 -17.57
C VAL A 322 -12.52 9.93 -17.14
N ALA A 323 -12.29 8.64 -16.89
CA ALA A 323 -13.32 7.69 -16.44
C ALA A 323 -13.97 8.12 -15.11
N LEU A 324 -13.19 8.64 -14.16
CA LEU A 324 -13.65 9.18 -12.88
C LEU A 324 -14.59 10.38 -13.10
N ILE A 325 -14.17 11.37 -13.89
CA ILE A 325 -14.96 12.56 -14.22
C ILE A 325 -16.26 12.19 -14.94
N PHE A 326 -16.19 11.32 -15.96
CA PHE A 326 -17.38 10.81 -16.65
C PHE A 326 -18.30 10.05 -15.69
N SER A 327 -17.77 9.21 -14.79
CA SER A 327 -18.58 8.44 -13.83
C SER A 327 -19.33 9.29 -12.81
N LEU A 328 -19.02 10.57 -12.66
CA LEU A 328 -19.75 11.52 -11.82
C LEU A 328 -20.72 12.40 -12.63
N ILE A 329 -20.29 12.86 -13.81
CA ILE A 329 -21.00 13.90 -14.58
C ILE A 329 -21.96 13.31 -15.62
N PHE A 330 -21.67 12.16 -16.21
CA PHE A 330 -22.32 11.69 -17.44
C PHE A 330 -23.84 11.41 -17.33
N PRO A 331 -24.37 10.74 -16.27
CA PRO A 331 -25.82 10.57 -16.10
C PRO A 331 -26.55 11.91 -15.93
N SER A 332 -25.95 12.79 -15.11
CA SER A 332 -26.47 14.13 -14.80
C SER A 332 -26.46 15.03 -16.04
N LEU A 333 -25.45 14.91 -16.90
CA LEU A 333 -25.37 15.60 -18.18
C LEU A 333 -26.44 15.10 -19.17
N TYR A 334 -26.65 13.78 -19.26
CA TYR A 334 -27.69 13.20 -20.11
C TYR A 334 -29.09 13.73 -19.78
N VAL A 335 -29.47 13.73 -18.50
CA VAL A 335 -30.75 14.29 -18.03
C VAL A 335 -30.85 15.78 -18.37
N ALA A 336 -29.80 16.56 -18.08
CA ALA A 336 -29.79 18.00 -18.31
C ALA A 336 -29.91 18.40 -19.80
N VAL A 337 -29.28 17.64 -20.70
CA VAL A 337 -29.34 17.92 -22.14
C VAL A 337 -30.70 17.52 -22.71
N ILE A 338 -31.19 16.30 -22.48
CA ILE A 338 -32.48 15.86 -23.06
C ILE A 338 -33.68 16.63 -22.50
N SER A 339 -33.71 16.92 -21.21
CA SER A 339 -34.87 17.54 -20.58
C SER A 339 -34.97 19.06 -20.80
N PHE A 340 -33.86 19.75 -21.13
CA PHE A 340 -33.83 21.21 -21.20
C PHE A 340 -33.10 21.80 -22.42
N ASN A 341 -32.17 21.07 -23.06
CA ASN A 341 -31.32 21.61 -24.14
C ASN A 341 -31.11 20.59 -25.29
N PRO A 342 -32.17 20.01 -25.88
CA PRO A 342 -32.05 18.98 -26.92
C PRO A 342 -31.36 19.49 -28.20
N GLU A 343 -31.34 20.81 -28.43
CA GLU A 343 -30.65 21.47 -29.55
C GLU A 343 -29.12 21.29 -29.54
N LEU A 344 -28.53 20.91 -28.40
CA LEU A 344 -27.10 20.58 -28.29
C LEU A 344 -26.75 19.19 -28.86
N ILE A 345 -27.77 18.41 -29.24
CA ILE A 345 -27.61 17.06 -29.80
C ILE A 345 -27.71 17.14 -31.34
N PRO A 346 -26.78 16.52 -32.11
CA PRO A 346 -26.92 16.38 -33.55
C PRO A 346 -28.25 15.71 -33.92
N THR A 347 -28.99 16.28 -34.89
CA THR A 347 -30.40 15.93 -35.15
C THR A 347 -30.66 14.43 -35.34
N GLU A 348 -29.74 13.69 -35.98
CA GLU A 348 -29.82 12.25 -36.16
C GLU A 348 -29.83 11.48 -34.82
N PHE A 349 -28.97 11.87 -33.87
CA PHE A 349 -28.96 11.29 -32.53
C PHE A 349 -30.16 11.74 -31.71
N ALA A 350 -30.65 12.98 -31.89
CA ALA A 350 -31.88 13.45 -31.24
C ALA A 350 -33.11 12.64 -31.69
N VAL A 351 -33.21 12.30 -32.98
CA VAL A 351 -34.25 11.42 -33.53
C VAL A 351 -34.10 9.99 -33.00
N ALA A 352 -32.89 9.45 -32.93
CA ALA A 352 -32.63 8.13 -32.34
C ALA A 352 -33.00 8.08 -30.85
N VAL A 353 -32.71 9.14 -30.09
CA VAL A 353 -33.14 9.32 -28.69
C VAL A 353 -34.66 9.36 -28.60
N ALA A 354 -35.34 10.17 -29.41
CA ALA A 354 -36.80 10.27 -29.38
C ALA A 354 -37.48 8.92 -29.70
N GLY A 355 -37.01 8.22 -30.75
CA GLY A 355 -37.50 6.88 -31.11
C GLY A 355 -37.25 5.86 -30.00
N GLY A 356 -36.05 5.83 -29.42
CA GLY A 356 -35.71 4.95 -28.30
C GLY A 356 -36.47 5.23 -27.00
N ARG A 357 -37.11 6.39 -26.88
CA ARG A 357 -37.96 6.78 -25.73
C ARG A 357 -39.46 6.62 -25.99
N ALA A 358 -39.90 6.33 -27.22
CA ALA A 358 -41.32 6.38 -27.60
C ALA A 358 -42.24 5.42 -26.83
N GLY A 359 -41.69 4.34 -26.24
CA GLY A 359 -42.41 3.40 -25.38
C GLY A 359 -42.21 3.61 -23.87
N VAL A 360 -41.50 4.66 -23.44
CA VAL A 360 -41.12 4.88 -22.03
C VAL A 360 -42.03 5.94 -21.40
N PRO A 361 -42.85 5.62 -20.38
CA PRO A 361 -43.80 6.56 -19.80
C PRO A 361 -43.16 7.54 -18.80
N PHE A 362 -41.87 7.39 -18.48
CA PHE A 362 -41.18 8.16 -17.45
C PHE A 362 -40.31 9.31 -18.01
N PRO A 363 -40.24 10.46 -17.32
CA PRO A 363 -39.21 11.47 -17.55
C PRO A 363 -37.79 10.94 -17.35
N ALA A 364 -36.83 11.49 -18.10
CA ALA A 364 -35.42 11.04 -18.08
C ALA A 364 -34.78 11.03 -16.68
N ILE A 365 -35.15 11.96 -15.78
CA ILE A 365 -34.69 11.94 -14.38
C ILE A 365 -35.16 10.69 -13.63
N ILE A 366 -36.44 10.30 -13.72
CA ILE A 366 -36.97 9.14 -13.00
C ILE A 366 -36.34 7.85 -13.53
N GLU A 367 -36.18 7.77 -14.85
CA GLU A 367 -35.55 6.65 -15.56
C GLU A 367 -34.08 6.45 -15.16
N VAL A 368 -33.29 7.54 -15.12
CA VAL A 368 -31.88 7.49 -14.70
C VAL A 368 -31.75 7.17 -13.22
N LEU A 369 -32.58 7.76 -12.35
CA LEU A 369 -32.55 7.46 -10.91
C LEU A 369 -32.92 6.00 -10.63
N PHE A 370 -33.95 5.47 -11.31
CA PHE A 370 -34.32 4.05 -11.21
C PHE A 370 -33.15 3.14 -11.61
N MET A 371 -32.50 3.41 -12.75
CA MET A 371 -31.40 2.59 -13.24
C MET A 371 -30.11 2.72 -12.40
N GLU A 372 -29.75 3.91 -11.89
CA GLU A 372 -28.62 4.08 -10.94
C GLU A 372 -28.88 3.31 -9.64
N VAL A 373 -30.08 3.41 -9.05
CA VAL A 373 -30.44 2.65 -7.83
C VAL A 373 -30.38 1.14 -8.09
N THR A 374 -30.95 0.67 -9.21
CA THR A 374 -30.90 -0.76 -9.58
C THR A 374 -29.46 -1.25 -9.77
N MET A 375 -28.58 -0.45 -10.39
CA MET A 375 -27.16 -0.82 -10.56
C MET A 375 -26.38 -0.80 -9.25
N GLU A 376 -26.68 0.09 -8.31
CA GLU A 376 -25.98 0.11 -7.02
C GLU A 376 -26.44 -1.04 -6.11
N VAL A 377 -27.72 -1.40 -6.12
CA VAL A 377 -28.23 -2.62 -5.46
C VAL A 377 -27.59 -3.88 -6.05
N LEU A 378 -27.48 -3.95 -7.39
CA LEU A 378 -26.77 -5.04 -8.07
C LEU A 378 -25.28 -5.10 -7.67
N ARG A 379 -24.61 -3.94 -7.61
CA ARG A 379 -23.19 -3.82 -7.25
C ARG A 379 -22.93 -4.27 -5.81
N GLU A 380 -23.74 -3.82 -4.86
CA GLU A 380 -23.61 -4.22 -3.46
C GLU A 380 -23.86 -5.73 -3.27
N ALA A 381 -24.79 -6.30 -4.05
CA ALA A 381 -25.00 -7.75 -4.09
C ALA A 381 -23.81 -8.52 -4.70
N THR A 382 -23.18 -8.02 -5.78
CA THR A 382 -22.03 -8.72 -6.40
C THR A 382 -20.77 -8.69 -5.52
N ILE A 383 -20.56 -7.63 -4.73
CA ILE A 383 -19.41 -7.51 -3.81
C ILE A 383 -19.50 -8.50 -2.64
N ARG A 384 -20.71 -8.84 -2.19
CA ARG A 384 -20.95 -9.76 -1.06
C ARG A 384 -20.96 -11.24 -1.44
N LEU A 385 -20.81 -11.58 -2.72
CA LEU A 385 -20.77 -12.96 -3.20
C LEU A 385 -19.34 -13.46 -3.43
N PRO A 386 -19.10 -14.78 -3.33
CA PRO A 386 -17.81 -15.38 -3.70
C PRO A 386 -17.43 -15.01 -5.15
N GLN A 387 -16.14 -14.79 -5.40
CA GLN A 387 -15.64 -14.32 -6.70
C GLN A 387 -16.07 -15.21 -7.89
N GLN A 388 -16.25 -16.52 -7.64
CA GLN A 388 -16.72 -17.51 -8.61
C GLN A 388 -18.17 -17.25 -9.07
N VAL A 389 -19.00 -16.62 -8.23
CA VAL A 389 -20.42 -16.32 -8.51
C VAL A 389 -20.60 -14.86 -8.91
N GLY A 390 -19.82 -13.93 -8.34
CA GLY A 390 -19.92 -12.49 -8.62
C GLY A 390 -19.78 -12.14 -10.10
N GLY A 391 -18.92 -12.84 -10.85
CA GLY A 391 -18.79 -12.67 -12.30
C GLY A 391 -20.07 -13.06 -13.07
N ALA A 392 -20.70 -14.18 -12.70
CA ALA A 392 -21.96 -14.62 -13.31
C ALA A 392 -23.11 -13.66 -12.97
N LEU A 393 -23.23 -13.21 -11.71
CA LEU A 393 -24.26 -12.24 -11.33
C LEU A 393 -24.04 -10.88 -11.99
N SER A 394 -22.80 -10.45 -12.22
CA SER A 394 -22.50 -9.22 -12.96
C SER A 394 -23.01 -9.29 -14.41
N ILE A 395 -22.77 -10.41 -15.11
CA ILE A 395 -23.27 -10.63 -16.48
C ILE A 395 -24.81 -10.68 -16.51
N VAL A 396 -25.42 -11.47 -15.62
CA VAL A 396 -26.89 -11.59 -15.52
C VAL A 396 -27.50 -10.25 -15.15
N GLY A 397 -26.94 -9.52 -14.20
CA GLY A 397 -27.45 -8.23 -13.76
C GLY A 397 -27.41 -7.18 -14.86
N VAL A 398 -26.25 -6.97 -15.49
CA VAL A 398 -26.11 -5.93 -16.52
C VAL A 398 -26.92 -6.26 -17.77
N LEU A 399 -26.91 -7.52 -18.25
CA LEU A 399 -27.65 -7.90 -19.45
C LEU A 399 -29.14 -8.13 -19.19
N VAL A 400 -29.51 -8.99 -18.23
CA VAL A 400 -30.92 -9.39 -18.05
C VAL A 400 -31.74 -8.26 -17.45
N ILE A 401 -31.24 -7.54 -16.44
CA ILE A 401 -31.99 -6.40 -15.87
C ILE A 401 -32.04 -5.24 -16.87
N GLY A 402 -30.94 -4.97 -17.59
CA GLY A 402 -30.91 -3.95 -18.64
C GLY A 402 -31.89 -4.23 -19.79
N GLN A 403 -31.88 -5.46 -20.33
CA GLN A 403 -32.82 -5.87 -21.38
C GLN A 403 -34.26 -5.98 -20.88
N ALA A 404 -34.49 -6.42 -19.64
CA ALA A 404 -35.84 -6.44 -19.05
C ALA A 404 -36.39 -5.03 -18.84
N ALA A 405 -35.59 -4.09 -18.34
CA ALA A 405 -36.00 -2.69 -18.17
C ALA A 405 -36.38 -2.02 -19.50
N VAL A 406 -35.65 -2.34 -20.59
CA VAL A 406 -35.99 -1.92 -21.95
C VAL A 406 -37.26 -2.61 -22.46
N SER A 407 -37.36 -3.93 -22.30
CA SER A 407 -38.50 -4.72 -22.82
C SER A 407 -39.80 -4.43 -22.10
N ALA A 408 -39.74 -4.02 -20.83
CA ALA A 408 -40.89 -3.57 -20.04
C ALA A 408 -41.23 -2.08 -20.24
N GLY A 409 -40.45 -1.34 -21.04
CA GLY A 409 -40.63 0.10 -21.24
C GLY A 409 -40.27 0.98 -20.02
N PHE A 410 -39.64 0.43 -18.98
CA PHE A 410 -39.22 1.20 -17.80
C PHE A 410 -37.99 2.08 -18.07
N ALA A 411 -37.13 1.70 -19.02
CA ALA A 411 -35.99 2.50 -19.46
C ALA A 411 -35.79 2.44 -20.98
N SER A 412 -35.26 3.50 -21.56
CA SER A 412 -34.85 3.53 -22.96
C SER A 412 -33.49 2.82 -23.14
N PRO A 413 -33.21 2.23 -24.32
CA PRO A 413 -31.92 1.58 -24.59
C PRO A 413 -30.72 2.49 -24.35
N ILE A 414 -30.89 3.79 -24.61
CA ILE A 414 -29.82 4.80 -24.53
C ILE A 414 -29.50 5.15 -23.06
N THR A 415 -30.50 5.22 -22.17
CA THR A 415 -30.22 5.32 -20.72
C THR A 415 -29.45 4.11 -20.22
N VAL A 416 -29.83 2.88 -20.60
CA VAL A 416 -29.12 1.67 -20.19
C VAL A 416 -27.65 1.69 -20.64
N VAL A 417 -27.36 2.14 -21.86
CA VAL A 417 -25.98 2.34 -22.36
C VAL A 417 -25.21 3.36 -21.52
N ILE A 418 -25.83 4.49 -21.16
CA ILE A 418 -25.18 5.58 -20.40
C ILE A 418 -24.90 5.15 -18.96
N ILE A 419 -25.83 4.44 -18.34
CA ILE A 419 -25.67 3.83 -17.02
C ILE A 419 -24.57 2.76 -17.05
N ALA A 420 -24.50 1.93 -18.10
CA ALA A 420 -23.44 0.94 -18.27
C ALA A 420 -22.05 1.59 -18.43
N LEU A 421 -21.93 2.64 -19.26
CA LEU A 421 -20.68 3.41 -19.42
C LEU A 421 -20.24 4.08 -18.11
N THR A 422 -21.17 4.66 -17.36
CA THR A 422 -20.92 5.26 -16.04
C THR A 422 -20.48 4.19 -15.03
N THR A 423 -21.12 3.02 -15.05
CA THR A 423 -20.80 1.84 -14.23
C THR A 423 -19.40 1.32 -14.50
N ILE A 424 -18.99 1.23 -15.78
CA ILE A 424 -17.63 0.87 -16.22
C ILE A 424 -16.61 1.93 -15.78
N GLY A 425 -16.89 3.21 -16.01
CA GLY A 425 -16.02 4.31 -15.55
C GLY A 425 -15.81 4.30 -14.03
N SER A 426 -16.84 3.95 -13.27
CA SER A 426 -16.76 3.79 -11.82
C SER A 426 -15.88 2.61 -11.38
N PHE A 427 -15.82 1.51 -12.15
CA PHE A 427 -14.90 0.39 -11.88
C PHE A 427 -13.42 0.74 -12.17
N ALA A 428 -13.14 1.76 -12.99
CA ALA A 428 -11.77 2.21 -13.26
C ALA A 428 -11.15 3.03 -12.09
N THR A 429 -11.92 3.32 -11.03
CA THR A 429 -11.43 4.02 -9.83
C THR A 429 -10.76 3.02 -8.87
N PRO A 430 -9.44 3.11 -8.61
CA PRO A 430 -8.72 2.09 -7.85
C PRO A 430 -9.06 2.00 -6.35
N SER A 431 -9.55 3.07 -5.74
CA SER A 431 -9.92 3.09 -4.32
C SER A 431 -11.43 2.98 -4.12
N TYR A 432 -11.84 1.99 -3.33
CA TYR A 432 -13.25 1.72 -3.05
C TYR A 432 -13.97 2.91 -2.40
N ASN A 433 -13.41 3.52 -1.34
CA ASN A 433 -14.01 4.67 -0.65
C ASN A 433 -14.25 5.85 -1.59
N ALA A 434 -13.27 6.19 -2.42
CA ALA A 434 -13.42 7.29 -3.38
C ALA A 434 -14.45 6.96 -4.48
N ALA A 435 -14.53 5.71 -4.93
CA ALA A 435 -15.58 5.27 -5.84
C ALA A 435 -16.98 5.36 -5.19
N LEU A 436 -17.11 5.06 -3.89
CA LEU A 436 -18.36 5.16 -3.14
C LEU A 436 -18.77 6.63 -2.94
N ALA A 437 -17.83 7.52 -2.59
CA ALA A 437 -18.02 8.96 -2.49
C ALA A 437 -18.63 9.55 -3.77
N LEU A 438 -18.05 9.18 -4.92
CA LEU A 438 -18.49 9.65 -6.24
C LEU A 438 -19.85 9.06 -6.65
N ARG A 439 -20.13 7.80 -6.31
CA ARG A 439 -21.45 7.17 -6.50
C ARG A 439 -22.54 7.93 -5.73
N LEU A 440 -22.33 8.21 -4.44
CA LEU A 440 -23.29 8.94 -3.61
C LEU A 440 -23.57 10.35 -4.17
N LEU A 441 -22.55 11.03 -4.70
CA LEU A 441 -22.68 12.36 -5.31
C LEU A 441 -23.41 12.38 -6.66
N ARG A 442 -23.61 11.25 -7.35
CA ARG A 442 -24.43 11.21 -8.58
C ARG A 442 -25.87 11.60 -8.30
N PHE A 443 -26.49 11.05 -7.26
CA PHE A 443 -27.93 11.22 -7.02
C PHE A 443 -28.31 12.71 -6.83
N PRO A 444 -27.59 13.52 -6.01
CA PRO A 444 -27.79 14.97 -5.97
C PRO A 444 -27.57 15.67 -7.31
N LEU A 445 -26.56 15.29 -8.09
CA LEU A 445 -26.30 15.90 -9.41
C LEU A 445 -27.40 15.59 -10.42
N VAL A 446 -27.90 14.34 -10.48
CA VAL A 446 -29.02 13.93 -11.33
C VAL A 446 -30.30 14.69 -10.95
N ILE A 447 -30.56 14.86 -9.65
CA ILE A 447 -31.71 15.62 -9.15
C ILE A 447 -31.59 17.10 -9.52
N LEU A 448 -30.44 17.74 -9.30
CA LEU A 448 -30.19 19.13 -9.71
C LEU A 448 -30.33 19.31 -11.23
N SER A 449 -29.81 18.37 -12.03
CA SER A 449 -29.95 18.35 -13.49
C SER A 449 -31.40 18.19 -13.96
N GLY A 450 -32.23 17.41 -13.26
CA GLY A 450 -33.64 17.24 -13.62
C GLY A 450 -34.54 18.41 -13.21
N ILE A 451 -34.11 19.25 -12.25
CA ILE A 451 -34.86 20.44 -11.81
C ILE A 451 -34.40 21.69 -12.58
N PHE A 452 -33.10 21.87 -12.80
CA PHE A 452 -32.51 23.11 -13.34
C PHE A 452 -31.68 22.90 -14.62
N GLY A 453 -31.73 21.71 -15.24
CA GLY A 453 -30.95 21.41 -16.45
C GLY A 453 -29.44 21.59 -16.26
N LEU A 454 -28.77 22.09 -17.31
CA LEU A 454 -27.33 22.32 -17.29
C LEU A 454 -26.89 23.31 -16.21
N TYR A 455 -27.75 24.24 -15.80
CA TYR A 455 -27.47 25.19 -14.72
C TYR A 455 -27.37 24.47 -13.36
N GLY A 456 -28.26 23.51 -13.10
CA GLY A 456 -28.19 22.65 -11.91
C GLY A 456 -26.93 21.79 -11.87
N LEU A 457 -26.53 21.24 -13.00
CA LEU A 457 -25.28 20.49 -13.14
C LEU A 457 -24.05 21.34 -12.81
N MET A 458 -23.97 22.56 -13.36
CA MET A 458 -22.86 23.47 -13.08
C MET A 458 -22.83 23.91 -11.62
N ILE A 459 -23.99 24.23 -11.02
CA ILE A 459 -24.09 24.53 -9.58
C ILE A 459 -23.60 23.36 -8.72
N GLY A 460 -24.03 22.13 -9.03
CA GLY A 460 -23.62 20.94 -8.30
C GLY A 460 -22.11 20.67 -8.40
N ILE A 461 -21.52 20.83 -9.59
CA ILE A 461 -20.07 20.72 -9.79
C ILE A 461 -19.31 21.82 -9.02
N ILE A 462 -19.83 23.06 -8.99
CA ILE A 462 -19.24 24.17 -8.23
C ILE A 462 -19.30 23.88 -6.71
N PHE A 463 -20.42 23.38 -6.18
CA PHE A 463 -20.52 22.98 -4.78
C PHE A 463 -19.52 21.88 -4.41
N ILE A 464 -19.41 20.84 -5.24
CA ILE A 464 -18.44 19.75 -5.05
C ILE A 464 -17.01 20.32 -5.06
N ALA A 465 -16.65 21.11 -6.07
CA ALA A 465 -15.31 21.72 -6.16
C ALA A 465 -14.99 22.62 -4.95
N ASN A 466 -15.94 23.44 -4.50
CA ASN A 466 -15.79 24.30 -3.33
C ASN A 466 -15.62 23.48 -2.03
N HIS A 467 -16.33 22.35 -1.89
CA HIS A 467 -16.15 21.43 -0.77
C HIS A 467 -14.74 20.83 -0.77
N LEU A 468 -14.26 20.28 -1.88
CA LEU A 468 -12.87 19.77 -1.97
C LEU A 468 -11.80 20.86 -1.71
N LEU A 469 -12.08 22.12 -2.01
CA LEU A 469 -11.20 23.26 -1.70
C LEU A 469 -11.19 23.63 -0.20
N SER A 470 -12.30 23.44 0.51
CA SER A 470 -12.38 23.64 1.97
C SER A 470 -11.77 22.49 2.78
N LEU A 471 -11.84 21.26 2.26
CA LEU A 471 -11.38 20.06 2.96
C LEU A 471 -9.88 20.09 3.28
N ARG A 472 -9.56 19.60 4.48
CA ARG A 472 -8.20 19.35 4.95
C ARG A 472 -8.15 18.00 5.64
N SER A 473 -6.98 17.36 5.57
CA SER A 473 -6.64 16.15 6.31
C SER A 473 -5.45 16.46 7.19
N PHE A 474 -5.62 16.46 8.53
CA PHE A 474 -4.57 16.76 9.51
C PHE A 474 -3.81 18.07 9.22
N GLY A 475 -4.56 19.10 8.78
CA GLY A 475 -4.04 20.42 8.42
C GLY A 475 -3.50 20.57 6.98
N VAL A 476 -3.30 19.48 6.23
CA VAL A 476 -2.90 19.53 4.81
C VAL A 476 -4.14 19.74 3.91
N PRO A 477 -4.11 20.64 2.92
CA PRO A 477 -5.22 20.82 1.97
C PRO A 477 -5.51 19.56 1.15
N TYR A 478 -6.76 19.15 1.06
CA TYR A 478 -7.14 17.88 0.41
C TYR A 478 -6.86 17.84 -1.10
N LEU A 479 -6.90 19.00 -1.77
CA LEU A 479 -6.51 19.17 -3.19
C LEU A 479 -5.01 19.45 -3.41
N SER A 480 -4.14 19.31 -2.41
CA SER A 480 -2.69 19.49 -2.64
C SER A 480 -2.11 18.33 -3.47
N PRO A 481 -1.15 18.56 -4.40
CA PRO A 481 -0.45 19.80 -4.75
C PRO A 481 -1.13 20.66 -5.84
N LEU A 482 -2.37 20.37 -6.25
CA LEU A 482 -3.11 21.22 -7.19
C LEU A 482 -3.48 22.57 -6.56
N VAL A 483 -3.81 22.57 -5.27
CA VAL A 483 -4.05 23.78 -4.45
C VAL A 483 -3.37 23.63 -3.08
N PRO A 484 -2.55 24.61 -2.62
CA PRO A 484 -1.98 25.71 -3.39
C PRO A 484 -1.07 25.19 -4.52
N GLY A 485 -1.13 25.83 -5.69
CA GLY A 485 -0.62 25.27 -6.95
C GLY A 485 0.90 25.26 -7.08
N ASN A 486 1.52 24.13 -6.71
CA ASN A 486 2.96 23.90 -6.91
C ASN A 486 3.20 23.24 -8.28
N PHE A 487 3.45 24.06 -9.31
CA PHE A 487 3.64 23.67 -10.73
C PHE A 487 4.74 22.63 -11.05
N LEU A 488 5.57 22.26 -10.06
CA LEU A 488 6.55 21.18 -10.17
C LEU A 488 5.92 19.85 -9.71
N ASP A 489 5.36 19.82 -8.50
CA ASP A 489 4.67 18.65 -7.92
C ASP A 489 3.41 18.28 -8.71
N SER A 490 2.69 19.27 -9.26
CA SER A 490 1.46 19.02 -10.03
C SER A 490 1.66 18.31 -11.36
N ARG A 491 2.91 18.17 -11.85
CA ARG A 491 3.19 17.45 -13.11
C ARG A 491 2.94 15.95 -12.98
N ASP A 492 3.36 15.33 -11.87
CA ASP A 492 3.14 13.89 -11.62
C ASP A 492 1.65 13.57 -11.31
N LEU A 493 0.81 14.56 -11.03
CA LEU A 493 -0.65 14.31 -10.91
C LEU A 493 -1.25 13.79 -12.22
N LEU A 494 -0.80 14.30 -13.36
CA LEU A 494 -1.39 14.01 -14.67
C LEU A 494 -0.50 13.11 -15.54
N ILE A 495 0.81 13.37 -15.58
CA ILE A 495 1.75 12.67 -16.46
C ILE A 495 2.97 12.23 -15.65
N ARG A 496 3.17 10.91 -15.54
CA ARG A 496 4.24 10.35 -14.71
C ARG A 496 5.62 10.63 -15.31
N GLY A 497 6.44 11.39 -14.59
CA GLY A 497 7.87 11.52 -14.91
C GLY A 497 8.65 10.23 -14.64
N PRO A 498 9.78 9.99 -15.33
CA PRO A 498 10.64 8.85 -15.00
C PRO A 498 11.29 9.04 -13.62
N LEU A 499 11.44 7.95 -12.86
CA LEU A 499 11.87 7.98 -11.44
C LEU A 499 13.16 8.75 -11.21
N TRP A 500 14.16 8.64 -12.10
CA TRP A 500 15.45 9.34 -11.99
C TRP A 500 15.36 10.88 -12.14
N LYS A 501 14.20 11.42 -12.52
CA LYS A 501 13.91 12.87 -12.51
C LYS A 501 13.09 13.31 -11.29
N MET A 502 12.56 12.39 -10.49
CA MET A 502 11.74 12.67 -9.29
C MET A 502 12.61 12.95 -8.06
N LYS A 503 13.43 14.01 -8.11
CA LYS A 503 14.42 14.32 -7.06
C LYS A 503 13.84 14.74 -5.71
N SER A 504 12.59 15.20 -5.64
CA SER A 504 12.01 15.81 -4.42
C SER A 504 10.86 15.01 -3.80
N ARG A 505 10.72 15.06 -2.47
CA ARG A 505 9.52 14.61 -1.74
C ARG A 505 8.37 15.63 -1.90
N PRO A 506 7.09 15.23 -1.70
CA PRO A 506 5.95 16.12 -1.92
C PRO A 506 5.97 17.31 -0.96
N SER A 507 6.01 18.52 -1.51
CA SER A 507 6.28 19.75 -0.75
C SER A 507 5.23 20.07 0.32
N PHE A 508 3.96 19.70 0.07
CA PHE A 508 2.81 20.00 0.92
C PHE A 508 2.79 19.27 2.27
N LEU A 509 3.52 18.15 2.39
CA LEU A 509 3.70 17.46 3.68
C LEU A 509 4.66 18.24 4.61
N HIS A 510 5.38 19.22 4.07
CA HIS A 510 6.49 19.93 4.70
C HIS A 510 7.52 18.99 5.35
N PRO A 511 8.08 18.01 4.60
CA PRO A 511 9.00 17.03 5.14
C PRO A 511 10.32 17.69 5.57
N LEU A 512 10.94 17.13 6.61
CA LEU A 512 12.17 17.67 7.22
C LEU A 512 13.40 17.48 6.33
N ASP A 513 13.46 16.39 5.57
CA ASP A 513 14.30 16.21 4.40
C ASP A 513 13.44 16.21 3.12
N GLN A 514 13.87 16.98 2.13
CA GLN A 514 13.13 17.27 0.90
C GLN A 514 13.60 16.42 -0.29
N SER A 515 14.71 15.69 -0.20
CA SER A 515 15.21 14.88 -1.32
C SER A 515 14.63 13.45 -1.34
N ARG A 516 14.49 12.88 -2.53
CA ARG A 516 14.26 11.44 -2.78
C ARG A 516 15.49 10.72 -3.30
N THR A 517 16.52 11.44 -3.75
CA THR A 517 17.66 10.87 -4.48
C THR A 517 18.96 11.58 -4.10
N GLY A 518 20.04 10.82 -3.92
CA GLY A 518 21.40 11.40 -3.88
C GLY A 518 21.67 12.25 -5.13
N GLU A 519 22.38 13.37 -4.95
CA GLU A 519 22.39 14.47 -5.94
C GLU A 519 22.82 14.05 -7.35
N ASN A 520 23.74 13.07 -7.44
CA ASN A 520 24.46 12.66 -8.65
C ASN A 520 23.73 11.65 -9.56
N ILE A 521 22.71 10.93 -9.07
CA ILE A 521 22.12 9.76 -9.79
C ILE A 521 21.61 10.14 -11.18
N GLY A 522 20.96 11.31 -11.30
CA GLY A 522 20.36 11.77 -12.55
C GLY A 522 21.35 12.15 -13.67
N GLN A 523 22.65 12.25 -13.38
CA GLN A 523 23.70 12.45 -14.39
C GLN A 523 24.35 11.10 -14.77
N ALA A 524 24.68 10.26 -13.79
CA ALA A 524 25.27 8.94 -14.02
C ALA A 524 24.44 8.07 -14.98
N VAL A 525 23.12 7.96 -14.73
CA VAL A 525 22.18 7.16 -15.56
C VAL A 525 22.02 7.72 -17.00
N ILE A 526 22.52 8.92 -17.28
CA ILE A 526 22.54 9.49 -18.64
C ILE A 526 23.91 9.25 -19.30
N HIS A 527 25.02 9.51 -18.60
CA HIS A 527 26.38 9.29 -19.13
C HIS A 527 26.68 7.82 -19.43
N SER A 528 26.22 6.87 -18.59
CA SER A 528 26.37 5.41 -18.82
C SER A 528 25.62 4.88 -20.06
N ARG A 529 25.14 5.74 -20.95
CA ARG A 529 24.55 5.40 -22.26
C ARG A 529 25.44 5.79 -23.43
N GLU A 530 26.54 6.48 -23.16
CA GLU A 530 27.54 6.90 -24.15
C GLU A 530 28.73 5.92 -24.18
N ASP A 531 29.07 5.32 -23.03
CA ASP A 531 30.14 4.33 -22.90
C ASP A 531 29.70 2.86 -23.14
N ASP A 532 28.41 2.55 -23.00
CA ASP A 532 27.90 1.17 -22.94
C ASP A 532 27.29 0.70 -24.28
N ILE A 533 28.16 0.63 -25.31
CA ILE A 533 27.97 -0.27 -26.46
C ILE A 533 29.22 -1.15 -26.52
N MET A 534 29.06 -2.48 -26.49
CA MET A 534 30.20 -3.38 -26.68
C MET A 534 30.86 -3.11 -28.04
N GLU A 535 32.09 -2.59 -28.03
CA GLU A 535 32.94 -2.66 -29.21
C GLU A 535 33.10 -4.13 -29.62
N PRO A 536 32.91 -4.48 -30.91
CA PRO A 536 33.04 -5.86 -31.36
C PRO A 536 34.49 -6.32 -31.13
N VAL A 537 34.67 -7.31 -30.24
CA VAL A 537 35.97 -7.75 -29.70
C VAL A 537 37.02 -7.89 -30.81
N HIS A 538 37.96 -6.94 -30.85
CA HIS A 538 38.98 -6.88 -31.88
C HIS A 538 40.00 -8.02 -31.68
N ASN A 539 39.82 -9.10 -32.44
CA ASN A 539 40.64 -10.31 -32.32
C ASN A 539 42.09 -10.07 -32.78
N PRO A 540 43.10 -10.08 -31.88
CA PRO A 540 44.48 -9.69 -32.23
C PRO A 540 45.22 -10.69 -33.14
N ASN A 541 44.60 -11.81 -33.53
CA ASN A 541 45.19 -12.83 -34.40
C ASN A 541 44.66 -12.82 -35.85
N ALA A 542 43.86 -11.82 -36.24
CA ALA A 542 43.50 -11.60 -37.64
C ALA A 542 44.70 -11.02 -38.42
N LYS A 543 45.55 -11.89 -38.98
CA LYS A 543 46.76 -11.50 -39.74
C LYS A 543 46.43 -10.62 -40.94
N ASP A 544 47.29 -9.62 -41.19
CA ASP A 544 47.18 -8.67 -42.30
C ASP A 544 47.05 -9.34 -43.68
N GLY A 545 46.11 -8.81 -44.47
CA GLY A 545 45.67 -9.36 -45.76
C GLY A 545 45.88 -8.44 -46.98
N ASN A 546 46.84 -7.51 -46.89
CA ASN A 546 47.23 -6.54 -47.93
C ASN A 546 46.22 -5.39 -48.20
N SER A 547 46.70 -4.31 -48.84
CA SER A 547 46.06 -2.99 -48.86
C SER A 547 45.79 -2.44 -50.28
N ALA A 548 44.76 -1.61 -50.41
CA ALA A 548 44.60 -0.65 -51.51
C ALA A 548 43.76 0.56 -51.08
N LYS A 549 44.24 1.77 -51.38
CA LYS A 549 43.65 3.07 -51.00
C LYS A 549 42.34 3.38 -51.71
N VAL A 550 41.50 4.21 -51.07
CA VAL A 550 40.92 5.41 -51.70
C VAL A 550 40.97 6.55 -50.67
N ASP A 551 41.53 7.70 -51.04
CA ASP A 551 41.65 8.87 -50.17
C ASP A 551 40.37 9.74 -50.20
N SER A 552 40.07 10.43 -49.10
CA SER A 552 38.91 11.30 -48.98
C SER A 552 39.10 12.65 -49.70
N ASN A 553 38.09 13.15 -50.42
CA ASN A 553 37.89 14.61 -50.50
C ASN A 553 36.50 15.12 -50.93
N SER A 554 36.23 16.37 -50.53
CA SER A 554 35.25 17.33 -51.04
C SER A 554 33.81 16.86 -51.34
N ALA A 555 32.87 17.29 -50.48
CA ALA A 555 31.52 17.60 -50.93
C ALA A 555 31.48 19.02 -51.53
N LYS A 556 30.78 19.23 -52.65
CA LYS A 556 30.24 20.52 -53.08
C LYS A 556 29.30 20.41 -54.28
N ASP A 557 28.28 21.27 -54.26
CA ASP A 557 27.52 21.91 -55.36
C ASP A 557 26.99 21.06 -56.56
N ASP A 558 25.88 21.33 -57.26
CA ASP A 558 24.56 21.98 -57.04
C ASP A 558 23.79 21.93 -58.40
N LYS A 559 22.45 21.76 -58.39
CA LYS A 559 21.49 21.88 -59.55
C LYS A 559 21.61 20.94 -60.77
N GLY A 560 20.44 20.65 -61.38
CA GLY A 560 20.27 19.96 -62.70
C GLY A 560 19.45 18.66 -62.62
N ALA A 561 18.13 18.65 -62.38
CA ALA A 561 17.00 19.16 -63.19
C ALA A 561 16.60 18.26 -64.39
N LYS A 562 15.26 18.09 -64.58
CA LYS A 562 14.56 17.40 -65.69
C LYS A 562 14.58 15.85 -65.68
N ASP A 563 13.55 15.12 -66.15
CA ASP A 563 12.15 15.50 -66.48
C ASP A 563 11.20 14.27 -66.44
N SER A 564 9.91 14.53 -66.15
CA SER A 564 8.68 13.85 -66.61
C SER A 564 8.43 12.32 -66.49
N ASN A 565 7.25 12.00 -65.91
CA ASN A 565 6.17 11.08 -66.36
C ASN A 565 6.44 9.62 -66.77
N GLY A 566 5.60 8.72 -66.22
CA GLY A 566 5.41 7.35 -66.74
C GLY A 566 4.45 6.48 -65.91
N ALA A 567 3.12 6.63 -66.08
CA ALA A 567 2.13 5.62 -65.68
C ALA A 567 2.01 4.56 -66.81
N ASN A 568 1.60 3.31 -66.61
CA ASN A 568 0.29 2.85 -66.10
C ASN A 568 0.28 1.30 -66.00
N ASP A 569 -0.73 0.70 -65.36
CA ASP A 569 -1.16 -0.71 -65.46
C ASP A 569 -0.15 -1.84 -65.09
N GLY A 570 -0.56 -3.08 -64.76
CA GLY A 570 -1.90 -3.56 -64.42
C GLY A 570 -2.06 -5.09 -64.54
N ASN A 571 -2.97 -5.65 -63.72
CA ASN A 571 -3.68 -6.94 -63.89
C ASN A 571 -2.98 -8.31 -63.62
N SER A 572 -3.41 -8.94 -62.52
CA SER A 572 -3.84 -10.35 -62.32
C SER A 572 -3.20 -11.56 -63.04
N ALA A 573 -2.60 -12.42 -62.20
CA ALA A 573 -2.95 -13.85 -61.98
C ALA A 573 -2.56 -14.96 -62.99
N LYS A 574 -2.57 -16.20 -62.47
CA LYS A 574 -2.33 -17.53 -63.10
C LYS A 574 -0.88 -17.85 -63.47
N ASP A 575 -0.40 -19.10 -63.40
CA ASP A 575 -0.93 -20.38 -62.85
C ASP A 575 0.31 -21.19 -62.38
N ASP A 576 0.17 -22.14 -61.45
CA ASP A 576 0.90 -23.42 -61.58
C ASP A 576 0.27 -24.59 -60.78
N LYS A 577 0.72 -25.83 -61.03
CA LYS A 577 0.05 -27.09 -60.63
C LYS A 577 0.96 -28.14 -59.97
N GLY A 578 0.33 -28.98 -59.14
CA GLY A 578 0.81 -30.33 -58.81
C GLY A 578 1.50 -30.43 -57.44
N ALA A 579 1.48 -31.59 -56.76
CA ALA A 579 0.77 -32.85 -57.03
C ALA A 579 0.40 -33.55 -55.70
N LYS A 580 -0.33 -34.66 -55.77
CA LYS A 580 -0.57 -35.55 -54.62
C LYS A 580 0.58 -36.54 -54.44
N ASP A 581 0.71 -37.10 -53.24
CA ASP A 581 0.64 -38.55 -53.06
C ASP A 581 0.27 -38.91 -51.61
N ASP A 582 -0.28 -40.11 -51.41
CA ASP A 582 -0.76 -40.62 -50.13
C ASP A 582 0.32 -41.44 -49.41
N ASN A 583 0.33 -41.49 -48.06
CA ASN A 583 0.02 -42.72 -47.31
C ASN A 583 0.32 -42.71 -45.79
N ASN A 584 -0.69 -43.21 -45.05
CA ASN A 584 -0.60 -44.12 -43.91
C ASN A 584 0.08 -43.68 -42.59
N ALA A 585 -0.35 -44.32 -41.50
CA ALA A 585 0.12 -44.11 -40.15
C ALA A 585 0.72 -45.40 -39.56
N LYS A 586 1.56 -45.27 -38.52
CA LYS A 586 1.62 -46.19 -37.38
C LYS A 586 2.55 -45.71 -36.27
N ASP A 587 2.25 -46.20 -35.06
CA ASP A 587 3.10 -46.45 -33.88
C ASP A 587 4.04 -45.29 -33.42
N ASP A 588 4.02 -44.84 -32.17
CA ASP A 588 4.28 -45.69 -30.99
C ASP A 588 3.68 -45.19 -29.65
N SER A 589 3.94 -45.96 -28.59
CA SER A 589 3.48 -45.89 -27.18
C SER A 589 3.60 -44.53 -26.42
N ASN A 590 3.00 -44.29 -25.23
CA ASN A 590 2.58 -45.26 -24.19
C ASN A 590 1.43 -44.77 -23.23
N SER A 591 0.90 -45.71 -22.44
CA SER A 591 -0.18 -45.62 -21.43
C SER A 591 -0.08 -44.40 -20.48
N ALA A 592 -1.15 -43.68 -20.06
CA ALA A 592 -2.56 -44.02 -19.76
C ALA A 592 -2.81 -44.58 -18.34
N LYS A 593 -4.08 -44.48 -17.89
CA LYS A 593 -4.56 -44.34 -16.49
C LYS A 593 -5.33 -45.57 -15.95
N ASP A 594 -5.52 -45.57 -14.63
CA ASP A 594 -6.61 -46.17 -13.81
C ASP A 594 -7.02 -47.65 -14.04
N ASP A 595 -7.08 -48.47 -12.98
CA ASP A 595 -8.36 -49.04 -12.50
C ASP A 595 -8.30 -49.65 -11.06
N LYS A 596 -9.40 -50.26 -10.60
CA LYS A 596 -9.75 -50.64 -9.21
C LYS A 596 -9.41 -52.09 -8.82
N GLY A 597 -8.98 -52.26 -7.56
CA GLY A 597 -9.77 -52.99 -6.53
C GLY A 597 -9.72 -54.53 -6.39
N ALA A 598 -9.60 -54.97 -5.13
CA ALA A 598 -9.87 -56.33 -4.59
C ALA A 598 -8.85 -57.45 -4.96
N LYS A 599 -8.62 -58.51 -4.16
CA LYS A 599 -9.29 -59.00 -2.94
C LYS A 599 -8.41 -59.99 -2.13
N ASP A 600 -8.86 -60.37 -0.92
CA ASP A 600 -8.52 -61.58 -0.12
C ASP A 600 -7.06 -61.71 0.43
N SER A 601 -6.75 -62.36 1.58
CA SER A 601 -7.53 -62.79 2.77
C SER A 601 -6.61 -63.16 3.97
N ASN A 602 -7.20 -63.64 5.10
CA ASN A 602 -6.61 -64.05 6.40
C ASN A 602 -6.13 -62.93 7.38
N GLY A 603 -6.41 -63.01 8.70
CA GLY A 603 -7.35 -63.89 9.42
C GLY A 603 -7.16 -63.94 10.96
N ALA A 604 -8.27 -63.84 11.71
CA ALA A 604 -8.45 -63.99 13.18
C ALA A 604 -7.68 -63.00 14.10
N ASN A 605 -8.10 -62.63 15.32
CA ASN A 605 -9.37 -62.60 16.11
C ASN A 605 -9.12 -61.57 17.26
N ASP A 606 -10.01 -61.07 18.14
CA ASP A 606 -11.43 -61.25 18.52
C ASP A 606 -11.90 -59.89 19.15
N GLY A 607 -13.11 -59.62 19.66
CA GLY A 607 -14.34 -60.43 19.82
C GLY A 607 -15.01 -60.28 21.21
N ASN A 608 -15.88 -59.27 21.42
CA ASN A 608 -17.11 -59.37 22.25
C ASN A 608 -18.09 -58.17 22.08
N SER A 609 -19.32 -58.35 22.56
CA SER A 609 -20.47 -57.43 22.67
C SER A 609 -20.18 -56.13 23.46
N ALA A 610 -20.80 -54.97 23.27
CA ALA A 610 -22.13 -54.54 22.76
C ALA A 610 -23.28 -54.43 23.82
N LYS A 611 -24.23 -53.53 23.51
CA LYS A 611 -25.58 -53.29 24.09
C LYS A 611 -25.82 -52.16 25.13
N ASP A 612 -26.60 -51.18 24.66
CA ASP A 612 -27.89 -50.69 25.18
C ASP A 612 -28.02 -49.84 26.48
N ASP A 613 -28.67 -48.68 26.28
CA ASP A 613 -29.98 -48.27 26.87
C ASP A 613 -30.06 -47.04 27.82
N LYS A 614 -31.12 -46.23 27.61
CA LYS A 614 -31.74 -45.13 28.41
C LYS A 614 -30.86 -44.07 29.13
N GLY A 615 -31.26 -42.80 29.25
CA GLY A 615 -32.39 -42.05 28.67
C GLY A 615 -33.31 -41.36 29.69
N ALA A 616 -33.68 -40.10 29.42
CA ALA A 616 -34.73 -39.31 30.09
C ALA A 616 -34.41 -38.86 31.56
N LYS A 617 -35.03 -37.83 32.18
CA LYS A 617 -35.93 -36.74 31.71
C LYS A 617 -36.12 -35.66 32.82
N ASP A 618 -36.76 -34.55 32.46
CA ASP A 618 -37.70 -33.71 33.25
C ASP A 618 -37.25 -32.80 34.42
N ASP A 619 -37.34 -31.48 34.13
CA ASP A 619 -38.28 -30.51 34.73
C ASP A 619 -37.92 -29.55 35.90
N ASN A 620 -38.59 -28.39 35.81
CA ASN A 620 -38.83 -27.29 36.76
C ASN A 620 -37.74 -26.21 36.95
N SER A 621 -38.06 -24.93 37.25
CA SER A 621 -39.02 -23.94 36.67
C SER A 621 -39.22 -22.78 37.67
N ALA A 622 -39.37 -21.54 37.18
CA ALA A 622 -39.79 -20.36 37.98
C ALA A 622 -38.78 -19.96 39.11
N LYS A 623 -38.89 -18.87 39.90
CA LYS A 623 -39.45 -17.49 39.89
C LYS A 623 -38.97 -16.85 41.22
N ASP A 624 -38.83 -15.54 41.47
CA ASP A 624 -39.08 -14.26 40.77
C ASP A 624 -38.08 -13.18 41.30
N ASP A 625 -38.27 -11.90 40.97
CA ASP A 625 -37.95 -10.66 41.72
C ASP A 625 -36.75 -10.57 42.70
N ASP A 626 -35.87 -9.57 42.49
CA ASP A 626 -35.66 -8.50 43.50
C ASP A 626 -35.00 -7.23 42.90
N ASN A 627 -35.47 -6.03 43.25
CA ASN A 627 -34.88 -4.73 42.87
C ASN A 627 -35.56 -3.52 43.56
N SER A 628 -34.96 -2.92 44.61
CA SER A 628 -35.02 -1.45 44.82
C SER A 628 -34.10 -0.93 45.95
N ALA A 629 -33.85 0.38 45.90
CA ALA A 629 -32.87 1.16 46.65
C ALA A 629 -33.07 1.28 48.19
N PRO A 630 -32.02 1.70 48.92
CA PRO A 630 -32.15 2.39 50.20
C PRO A 630 -32.27 3.91 50.02
N ASP A 631 -33.03 4.59 50.88
CA ASP A 631 -33.23 6.04 50.85
C ASP A 631 -33.37 6.58 52.29
N ASP A 632 -32.61 7.62 52.68
CA ASP A 632 -33.09 8.58 53.69
C ASP A 632 -32.31 9.92 53.80
N LYS A 633 -33.06 11.01 53.60
CA LYS A 633 -33.01 12.33 54.27
C LYS A 633 -31.65 12.95 54.67
N ASN A 634 -31.38 14.15 54.14
CA ASN A 634 -31.89 15.37 54.81
C ASN A 634 -31.80 16.64 53.94
N ALA A 635 -32.55 17.68 54.31
CA ALA A 635 -32.69 18.94 53.56
C ALA A 635 -32.26 20.18 54.36
N LYS A 636 -31.96 21.28 53.66
CA LYS A 636 -32.30 22.65 54.10
C LYS A 636 -32.17 23.69 52.98
N GLU A 637 -32.94 24.77 53.14
CA GLU A 637 -33.13 25.86 52.19
C GLU A 637 -32.26 27.10 52.48
N ASP A 638 -32.10 27.93 51.44
CA ASP A 638 -32.01 29.40 51.41
C ASP A 638 -31.38 30.18 52.57
N LYS A 639 -30.30 30.91 52.24
CA LYS A 639 -30.31 32.39 52.09
C LYS A 639 -28.96 32.95 51.64
N GLU A 640 -28.94 33.71 50.54
CA GLU A 640 -28.69 35.17 50.58
C GLU A 640 -28.79 35.83 49.19
N ARG A 641 -29.74 36.79 49.09
CA ARG A 641 -29.89 37.91 48.13
C ARG A 641 -29.85 37.61 46.62
#